data_AF-A0A0C2EAR7-F1
#
_entry.id   AF-A0A0C2EAR7-F1
#
_cell.length_a   1.000
_cell.length_b   1.000
_cell.length_c   1.000
_cell.angle_alpha   90.00
_cell.angle_beta   90.00
_cell.angle_gamma   90.00
#
_symmetry.space_group_name_H-M   'P 1'
#
loop_
_entity.id
_entity.type
_entity.pdbx_description
1 polymer ?
#
loop_
_entity_poly.entity_id
_entity_poly.type
_entity_poly.pdbx_seq_one_letter_code
_entity_poly.pdbx_strand_id
1 'polypeptide(L)'
;MNAPQPSRIASLNAKIGSYGKENLADILHVLVEAMNVLTQQSRCRIYLEDLTSGSLTCAAASGPFADLIRRKSFPITSTAFAVSRVYMTQEELVLEDVAASSSPYARELADKFNILSSYLTPLLHNGRSLGVLCVDSGRLGQIPDRTQRQQIKTFLAEVIGLIDLARKYHQQIVLARLVDQAKKREAAQYMMKSAVRLIDKLALASVLVPAPAGARDEPGLQILASYSKEKEAKRLYEDDKMVSLGPGRSLLARYIDGSGVITDDLLLTPTYFSDLESETLQKRYITEELGLKSLYLVPRFEPRTRRVICLVNYYTREKYLFSDFEKGLLEAHAEMAQRAIEEIGGQHMEIQVLAEINDLLQARFSGLQPFLNRVLSKATEIIGADTGSIALVEQIDDRKWLVVEDGEGRLLGAKSKEWLKKNIPPIRIGALDLPPEERSLTGYVAATGRPHLVGDTLEEKAAGGFYREITEAIRSELAVPVICEGEVIAVICLDSLKPHHFTDEHQRILMIIERMISRHIADQRRIEKLTTEVNRLRSDVGYKDPKVSSYKLGNIIGNSAKAMEVVDFIQKISPPLANRIAFWSQSNMQEATLGLPSIFITGETGSGKEFLFNNIYSRLNEIYKDKIRPGMELPLKKTNIAAYSGELTYSELFGHKRGAYTGANADRQGILEEAHGGVVFLDEIGDADPKTQVQLLRFLDNGGIVRLGENITRYARVLLVAATNKNLRQLIVEGLFREDLYHRLTELTIEVPSLNERREDIGDLAVHFLGQLFRVYKKPEETDADLPTLSRGAREALINHHYTGNIRELRSILLRALIFRRAATITAEDIRAVLPGPTQPSAGHRAQKLAGALADEVFGDIRAGRKDFWQAVYEPYSRSRLTREMVVAVIERARAEGAGTMPKLALALHACDPKSSDPEEKKTFFRFKNFLYKTIRIS
;
A
#
# COMPACT_ATOMS: atom_id res chain seq x y z
N MET A 1 -23.16 17.60 -36.53
CA MET A 1 -23.77 17.63 -35.18
C MET A 1 -23.56 16.26 -34.57
N ASN A 2 -22.53 16.07 -33.76
CA ASN A 2 -22.28 14.80 -33.09
C ASN A 2 -23.06 14.80 -31.77
N ALA A 3 -24.00 13.87 -31.62
CA ALA A 3 -24.62 13.59 -30.32
C ALA A 3 -23.52 13.29 -29.28
N PRO A 4 -23.68 13.67 -28.01
CA PRO A 4 -22.71 13.32 -26.98
C PRO A 4 -22.55 11.79 -26.95
N GLN A 5 -21.32 11.29 -27.13
CA GLN A 5 -21.05 9.85 -27.14
C GLN A 5 -21.51 9.26 -25.78
N PRO A 6 -22.47 8.31 -25.76
CA PRO A 6 -23.00 7.71 -24.54
C PRO A 6 -21.91 7.14 -23.62
N SER A 7 -20.80 6.69 -24.20
CA SER A 7 -19.61 6.20 -23.51
C SER A 7 -18.94 7.25 -22.62
N ARG A 8 -18.91 8.52 -23.03
CA ARG A 8 -18.22 9.58 -22.28
C ARG A 8 -19.00 9.99 -21.03
N ILE A 9 -20.32 10.12 -21.12
CA ILE A 9 -21.17 10.43 -19.95
C ILE A 9 -21.13 9.29 -18.93
N ALA A 10 -21.21 8.04 -19.39
CA ALA A 10 -21.07 6.87 -18.52
C ALA A 10 -19.70 6.85 -17.81
N SER A 11 -18.62 7.24 -18.50
CA SER A 11 -17.29 7.34 -17.90
C SER A 11 -17.21 8.44 -16.82
N LEU A 12 -17.85 9.58 -17.03
CA LEU A 12 -17.88 10.68 -16.05
C LEU A 12 -18.72 10.31 -14.82
N ASN A 13 -19.83 9.59 -15.01
CA ASN A 13 -20.60 9.05 -13.89
C ASN A 13 -19.77 8.03 -13.09
N ALA A 14 -19.14 7.06 -13.76
CA ALA A 14 -18.25 6.11 -13.10
C ALA A 14 -17.10 6.81 -12.34
N LYS A 15 -16.56 7.91 -12.90
CA LYS A 15 -15.54 8.73 -12.24
C LYS A 15 -16.09 9.40 -10.98
N ILE A 16 -17.30 9.98 -11.02
CA ILE A 16 -17.96 10.51 -9.82
C ILE A 16 -18.18 9.40 -8.77
N GLY A 17 -18.65 8.22 -9.19
CA GLY A 17 -18.86 7.07 -8.30
C GLY A 17 -17.59 6.51 -7.65
N SER A 18 -16.42 6.79 -8.23
CA SER A 18 -15.11 6.41 -7.65
C SER A 18 -14.69 7.31 -6.48
N TYR A 19 -15.22 8.53 -6.42
CA TYR A 19 -14.91 9.50 -5.38
C TYR A 19 -15.67 9.20 -4.08
N GLY A 20 -15.02 9.48 -2.95
CA GLY A 20 -15.65 9.42 -1.62
C GLY A 20 -16.40 10.70 -1.27
N LYS A 21 -17.06 10.71 -0.11
CA LYS A 21 -17.69 11.93 0.45
C LYS A 21 -16.70 13.10 0.69
N GLU A 22 -15.40 12.82 0.64
CA GLU A 22 -14.35 13.79 0.99
C GLU A 22 -13.88 14.57 -0.24
N ASN A 23 -14.45 14.25 -1.41
CA ASN A 23 -14.03 14.76 -2.72
C ASN A 23 -15.07 15.70 -3.33
N LEU A 24 -15.75 16.51 -2.52
CA LEU A 24 -16.82 17.40 -3.00
C LEU A 24 -16.36 18.27 -4.19
N ALA A 25 -15.17 18.86 -4.12
CA ALA A 25 -14.65 19.72 -5.17
C ALA A 25 -14.39 18.95 -6.50
N ASP A 26 -13.87 17.73 -6.43
CA ASP A 26 -13.62 16.89 -7.60
C ASP A 26 -14.94 16.41 -8.22
N ILE A 27 -15.89 15.99 -7.38
CA ILE A 27 -17.24 15.62 -7.81
C ILE A 27 -17.91 16.78 -8.55
N LEU A 28 -17.86 18.00 -7.99
CA LEU A 28 -18.43 19.18 -8.62
C LEU A 28 -17.70 19.58 -9.91
N HIS A 29 -16.38 19.38 -9.98
CA HIS A 29 -15.61 19.62 -11.20
C HIS A 29 -16.03 18.67 -12.32
N VAL A 30 -16.12 17.36 -12.04
CA VAL A 30 -16.57 16.37 -13.02
C VAL A 30 -18.04 16.60 -13.40
N LEU A 31 -18.88 17.05 -12.46
CA LEU A 31 -20.24 17.46 -12.76
C LEU A 31 -20.28 18.64 -13.76
N VAL A 32 -19.44 19.65 -13.57
CA VAL A 32 -19.30 20.77 -14.53
C VAL A 32 -18.82 20.27 -15.90
N GLU A 33 -17.88 19.33 -15.96
CA GLU A 33 -17.45 18.70 -17.22
C GLU A 33 -18.61 17.96 -17.91
N ALA A 34 -19.38 17.18 -17.14
CA ALA A 34 -20.55 16.48 -17.65
C ALA A 34 -21.59 17.47 -18.22
N MET A 35 -21.82 18.60 -17.53
CA MET A 35 -22.73 19.63 -18.03
C MET A 35 -22.24 20.23 -19.35
N ASN A 36 -20.94 20.47 -19.49
CA ASN A 36 -20.36 20.94 -20.75
C ASN A 36 -20.56 19.92 -21.88
N VAL A 37 -20.35 18.63 -21.62
CA VAL A 37 -20.58 17.56 -22.62
C VAL A 37 -22.05 17.46 -23.02
N LEU A 38 -22.98 17.52 -22.07
CA LEU A 38 -24.42 17.40 -22.32
C LEU A 38 -25.01 18.62 -23.04
N THR A 39 -24.54 19.82 -22.67
CA THR A 39 -25.16 21.07 -23.12
C THR A 39 -24.39 21.76 -24.25
N GLN A 40 -23.14 21.38 -24.47
CA GLN A 40 -22.18 22.09 -25.33
C GLN A 40 -21.96 23.55 -24.90
N GLN A 41 -22.25 23.87 -23.64
CA GLN A 41 -22.01 25.18 -23.03
C GLN A 41 -20.83 25.08 -22.06
N SER A 42 -19.84 25.95 -22.23
CA SER A 42 -18.63 25.95 -21.41
C SER A 42 -18.78 26.69 -20.07
N ARG A 43 -19.95 27.27 -19.79
CA ARG A 43 -20.22 28.08 -18.60
C ARG A 43 -21.30 27.42 -17.76
N CYS A 44 -20.91 27.03 -16.56
CA CYS A 44 -21.77 26.38 -15.60
C CYS A 44 -21.44 26.92 -14.21
N ARG A 45 -22.46 27.07 -13.36
CA ARG A 45 -22.31 27.45 -11.95
C ARG A 45 -23.11 26.51 -11.08
N ILE A 46 -22.57 26.16 -9.93
CA ILE A 46 -23.22 25.31 -8.95
C ILE A 46 -23.23 26.06 -7.63
N TYR A 47 -24.43 26.29 -7.11
CA TYR A 47 -24.66 26.86 -5.80
C TYR A 47 -25.12 25.76 -4.86
N LEU A 48 -24.48 25.61 -3.71
CA LEU A 48 -24.90 24.66 -2.68
C LEU A 48 -25.34 25.42 -1.43
N GLU A 49 -26.26 24.84 -0.66
CA GLU A 49 -26.62 25.38 0.64
C GLU A 49 -25.44 25.33 1.60
N ASP A 50 -25.26 26.42 2.34
CA ASP A 50 -24.40 26.53 3.51
C ASP A 50 -25.29 26.88 4.71
N LEU A 51 -25.55 25.87 5.54
CA LEU A 51 -26.38 26.01 6.74
C LEU A 51 -25.64 26.74 7.87
N THR A 52 -24.31 26.82 7.82
CA THR A 52 -23.53 27.56 8.82
C THR A 52 -23.62 29.07 8.59
N SER A 53 -23.72 29.49 7.32
CA SER A 53 -23.82 30.90 6.94
C SER A 53 -25.25 31.34 6.59
N GLY A 54 -26.20 30.41 6.46
CA GLY A 54 -27.58 30.69 6.02
C GLY A 54 -27.69 31.16 4.57
N SER A 55 -26.74 30.76 3.71
CA SER A 55 -26.64 31.25 2.32
C SER A 55 -26.42 30.12 1.30
N LEU A 56 -26.72 30.39 0.03
CA LEU A 56 -26.32 29.60 -1.12
C LEU A 56 -24.96 30.10 -1.59
N THR A 57 -23.92 29.29 -1.46
CA THR A 57 -22.54 29.63 -1.84
C THR A 57 -22.18 28.99 -3.17
N CYS A 58 -21.44 29.70 -4.02
CA CYS A 58 -21.00 29.18 -5.31
C CYS A 58 -19.87 28.16 -5.11
N ALA A 59 -20.22 26.88 -5.08
CA ALA A 59 -19.28 25.78 -4.84
C ALA A 59 -18.44 25.42 -6.08
N ALA A 60 -18.97 25.66 -7.29
CA ALA A 60 -18.22 25.50 -8.54
C ALA A 60 -18.68 26.48 -9.61
N ALA A 61 -17.74 26.94 -10.44
CA ALA A 61 -18.03 27.75 -11.62
C ALA A 61 -17.03 27.46 -12.74
N SER A 62 -17.45 27.59 -14.00
CA SER A 62 -16.59 27.52 -15.19
C SER A 62 -16.77 28.72 -16.11
N GLY A 63 -15.75 28.96 -16.94
CA GLY A 63 -15.70 30.09 -17.87
C GLY A 63 -14.72 31.18 -17.43
N PRO A 64 -14.62 32.28 -18.21
CA PRO A 64 -13.56 33.29 -18.07
C PRO A 64 -13.56 34.06 -16.74
N PHE A 65 -14.68 34.06 -16.00
CA PHE A 65 -14.84 34.80 -14.74
C PHE A 65 -15.14 33.89 -13.54
N ALA A 66 -14.82 32.60 -13.63
CA ALA A 66 -15.16 31.62 -12.60
C ALA A 66 -14.71 32.03 -11.19
N ASP A 67 -13.52 32.60 -11.02
CA ASP A 67 -12.98 32.97 -9.70
C ASP A 67 -13.70 34.15 -9.05
N LEU A 68 -14.16 35.11 -9.84
CA LEU A 68 -14.97 36.23 -9.34
C LEU A 68 -16.38 35.78 -8.96
N ILE A 69 -16.95 34.87 -9.75
CA ILE A 69 -18.28 34.29 -9.51
C ILE A 69 -18.29 33.41 -8.26
N ARG A 70 -17.22 32.63 -8.03
CA ARG A 70 -17.07 31.76 -6.85
C ARG A 70 -17.17 32.51 -5.51
N ARG A 71 -16.89 33.81 -5.50
CA ARG A 71 -16.99 34.68 -4.31
C ARG A 71 -18.41 35.18 -4.01
N LYS A 72 -19.40 34.85 -4.84
CA LYS A 72 -20.79 35.30 -4.66
C LYS A 72 -21.60 34.30 -3.81
N SER A 73 -22.39 34.83 -2.89
CA SER A 73 -23.34 34.08 -2.06
C SER A 73 -24.70 34.77 -2.04
N PHE A 74 -25.78 33.99 -1.88
CA PHE A 74 -27.16 34.53 -1.83
C PHE A 74 -27.89 34.05 -0.57
N PRO A 75 -28.73 34.87 0.08
CA PRO A 75 -29.57 34.38 1.17
C PRO A 75 -30.50 33.26 0.69
N ILE A 76 -30.60 32.17 1.46
CA ILE A 76 -31.44 31.01 1.10
C ILE A 76 -32.92 31.41 0.98
N THR A 77 -33.39 32.33 1.83
CA THR A 77 -34.81 32.70 1.97
C THR A 77 -35.23 33.91 1.12
N SER A 78 -34.35 34.43 0.24
CA SER A 78 -34.64 35.63 -0.53
C SER A 78 -35.30 35.32 -1.88
N THR A 79 -36.42 35.97 -2.18
CA THR A 79 -37.07 35.89 -3.50
C THR A 79 -36.49 36.86 -4.53
N ALA A 80 -35.57 37.73 -4.13
CA ALA A 80 -34.97 38.76 -5.00
C ALA A 80 -33.93 38.20 -5.99
N PHE A 81 -33.43 36.98 -5.72
CA PHE A 81 -32.39 36.34 -6.53
C PHE A 81 -32.95 35.09 -7.22
N ALA A 82 -32.70 34.97 -8.52
CA ALA A 82 -33.17 33.84 -9.33
C ALA A 82 -32.72 32.48 -8.76
N VAL A 83 -31.47 32.41 -8.29
CA VAL A 83 -30.89 31.20 -7.65
C VAL A 83 -31.65 30.84 -6.37
N SER A 84 -31.86 31.80 -5.47
CA SER A 84 -32.62 31.57 -4.23
C SER A 84 -34.07 31.19 -4.49
N ARG A 85 -34.73 31.79 -5.49
CA ARG A 85 -36.09 31.40 -5.90
C ARG A 85 -36.16 29.94 -6.32
N VAL A 86 -35.29 29.50 -7.23
CA VAL A 86 -35.26 28.11 -7.72
C VAL A 86 -35.00 27.13 -6.57
N TYR A 87 -34.11 27.48 -5.64
CA TYR A 87 -33.88 26.67 -4.45
C TYR A 87 -35.17 26.51 -3.61
N MET A 88 -35.90 27.61 -3.37
CA MET A 88 -37.10 27.63 -2.54
C MET A 88 -38.31 26.95 -3.21
N THR A 89 -38.56 27.24 -4.48
CA THR A 89 -39.73 26.72 -5.21
C THR A 89 -39.52 25.29 -5.67
N GLN A 90 -38.27 24.84 -5.78
CA GLN A 90 -37.91 23.55 -6.40
C GLN A 90 -38.38 23.44 -7.86
N GLU A 91 -38.59 24.59 -8.52
CA GLU A 91 -39.00 24.67 -9.91
C GLU A 91 -37.86 25.19 -10.79
N GLU A 92 -37.73 24.64 -12.00
CA GLU A 92 -36.75 25.12 -12.96
C GLU A 92 -37.10 26.52 -13.47
N LEU A 93 -36.07 27.32 -13.73
CA LEU A 93 -36.22 28.69 -14.26
C LEU A 93 -35.37 28.85 -15.51
N VAL A 94 -36.00 29.41 -16.55
CA VAL A 94 -35.34 29.79 -17.80
C VAL A 94 -35.30 31.30 -17.89
N LEU A 95 -34.11 31.84 -18.13
CA LEU A 95 -33.87 33.25 -18.41
C LEU A 95 -33.29 33.35 -19.83
N GLU A 96 -34.15 33.66 -20.81
CA GLU A 96 -33.72 33.86 -22.21
C GLU A 96 -32.94 35.16 -22.38
N ASP A 97 -33.28 36.17 -21.60
CA ASP A 97 -32.55 37.43 -21.45
C ASP A 97 -32.37 37.73 -19.95
N VAL A 98 -31.14 37.58 -19.48
CA VAL A 98 -30.76 37.85 -18.09
C VAL A 98 -30.79 39.36 -17.79
N ALA A 99 -30.47 40.21 -18.77
CA ALA A 99 -30.45 41.67 -18.61
C ALA A 99 -31.87 42.26 -18.46
N ALA A 100 -32.88 41.58 -19.02
CA ALA A 100 -34.29 41.94 -18.85
C ALA A 100 -34.81 41.75 -17.40
N SER A 101 -34.06 41.07 -16.53
CA SER A 101 -34.43 40.90 -15.13
C SER A 101 -34.26 42.20 -14.34
N SER A 102 -35.22 42.52 -13.46
CA SER A 102 -35.18 43.69 -12.58
C SER A 102 -34.14 43.60 -11.44
N SER A 103 -33.46 42.46 -11.29
CA SER A 103 -32.47 42.25 -10.22
C SER A 103 -31.14 42.95 -10.55
N PRO A 104 -30.58 43.77 -9.64
CA PRO A 104 -29.26 44.38 -9.82
C PRO A 104 -28.15 43.34 -10.07
N TYR A 105 -28.29 42.15 -9.48
CA TYR A 105 -27.35 41.05 -9.68
C TYR A 105 -27.45 40.43 -11.08
N ALA A 106 -28.65 40.38 -11.67
CA ALA A 106 -28.82 39.88 -13.03
C ALA A 106 -28.17 40.83 -14.06
N ARG A 107 -28.24 42.14 -13.84
CA ARG A 107 -27.47 43.11 -14.64
C ARG A 107 -25.97 42.92 -14.47
N GLU A 108 -25.48 42.70 -13.24
CA GLU A 108 -24.05 42.38 -13.01
C GLU A 108 -23.63 41.11 -13.77
N LEU A 109 -24.47 40.06 -13.80
CA LEU A 109 -24.22 38.84 -14.58
C LEU A 109 -24.09 39.12 -16.08
N ALA A 110 -24.99 39.93 -16.64
CA ALA A 110 -24.95 40.29 -18.06
C ALA A 110 -23.75 41.20 -18.39
N ASP A 111 -23.59 42.30 -17.66
CA ASP A 111 -22.64 43.36 -18.00
C ASP A 111 -21.19 42.98 -17.67
N LYS A 112 -20.96 42.41 -16.49
CA LYS A 112 -19.60 42.12 -15.99
C LYS A 112 -19.12 40.73 -16.39
N PHE A 113 -20.02 39.75 -16.38
CA PHE A 113 -19.66 38.35 -16.61
C PHE A 113 -20.09 37.82 -17.99
N ASN A 114 -20.73 38.66 -18.80
CA ASN A 114 -21.23 38.34 -20.15
C ASN A 114 -22.18 37.12 -20.15
N ILE A 115 -23.00 36.94 -19.10
CA ILE A 115 -24.00 35.87 -19.00
C ILE A 115 -25.35 36.46 -19.44
N LEU A 116 -25.72 36.20 -20.70
CA LEU A 116 -26.91 36.77 -21.35
C LEU A 116 -28.14 35.87 -21.27
N SER A 117 -27.95 34.55 -21.15
CA SER A 117 -29.02 33.57 -20.94
C SER A 117 -28.61 32.55 -19.89
N SER A 118 -29.57 32.02 -19.14
CA SER A 118 -29.30 31.05 -18.07
C SER A 118 -30.46 30.08 -17.88
N TYR A 119 -30.16 28.79 -17.78
CA TYR A 119 -31.08 27.75 -17.31
C TYR A 119 -30.69 27.34 -15.89
N LEU A 120 -31.62 27.47 -14.96
CA LEU A 120 -31.44 27.13 -13.56
C LEU A 120 -32.32 25.94 -13.21
N THR A 121 -31.73 24.94 -12.57
CA THR A 121 -32.44 23.74 -12.12
C THR A 121 -32.06 23.39 -10.68
N PRO A 122 -33.03 23.02 -9.82
CA PRO A 122 -32.74 22.69 -8.44
C PRO A 122 -32.01 21.34 -8.34
N LEU A 123 -31.10 21.26 -7.37
CA LEU A 123 -30.39 20.04 -7.03
C LEU A 123 -31.19 19.28 -5.96
N LEU A 124 -32.06 18.37 -6.37
CA LEU A 124 -33.02 17.71 -5.48
C LEU A 124 -32.55 16.32 -5.03
N HIS A 125 -32.54 16.08 -3.71
CA HIS A 125 -32.34 14.75 -3.13
C HIS A 125 -33.41 14.48 -2.07
N ASN A 126 -34.15 13.38 -2.20
CA ASN A 126 -35.25 13.00 -1.29
C ASN A 126 -36.26 14.14 -1.05
N GLY A 127 -36.64 14.87 -2.10
CA GLY A 127 -37.62 15.97 -2.04
C GLY A 127 -37.12 17.27 -1.41
N ARG A 128 -35.81 17.40 -1.17
CA ARG A 128 -35.18 18.60 -0.61
C ARG A 128 -34.21 19.21 -1.60
N SER A 129 -34.20 20.53 -1.68
CA SER A 129 -33.21 21.28 -2.44
C SER A 129 -31.90 21.34 -1.68
N LEU A 130 -30.82 20.91 -2.33
CA LEU A 130 -29.45 21.02 -1.82
C LEU A 130 -28.75 22.27 -2.33
N GLY A 131 -29.31 22.90 -3.36
CA GLY A 131 -28.62 23.88 -4.18
C GLY A 131 -29.25 24.07 -5.54
N VAL A 132 -28.55 24.78 -6.41
CA VAL A 132 -29.00 25.12 -7.76
C VAL A 132 -27.86 24.96 -8.75
N LEU A 133 -28.12 24.27 -9.85
CA LEU A 133 -27.27 24.19 -11.01
C LEU A 133 -27.70 25.26 -12.02
N CYS A 134 -26.76 26.05 -12.52
CA CYS A 134 -26.95 27.01 -13.59
C CYS A 134 -26.13 26.60 -14.81
N VAL A 135 -26.76 26.59 -15.98
CA VAL A 135 -26.13 26.42 -17.28
C VAL A 135 -26.29 27.73 -18.04
N ASP A 136 -25.17 28.41 -18.31
CA ASP A 136 -25.14 29.80 -18.76
C ASP A 136 -24.62 29.93 -20.20
N SER A 137 -25.12 30.95 -20.91
CA SER A 137 -24.60 31.32 -22.23
C SER A 137 -24.28 32.82 -22.32
N GLY A 138 -23.26 33.13 -23.12
CA GLY A 138 -22.98 34.49 -23.58
C GLY A 138 -23.71 34.87 -24.87
N ARG A 139 -24.70 34.08 -25.30
CA ARG A 139 -25.58 34.39 -26.44
C ARG A 139 -27.03 34.39 -25.98
N LEU A 140 -27.76 35.43 -26.37
CA LEU A 140 -29.16 35.63 -26.01
C LEU A 140 -30.04 34.51 -26.59
N GLY A 141 -30.98 34.00 -25.79
CA GLY A 141 -31.84 32.86 -26.11
C GLY A 141 -31.15 31.48 -26.15
N GLN A 142 -29.83 31.39 -25.95
CA GLN A 142 -29.13 30.11 -26.05
C GLN A 142 -29.18 29.32 -24.73
N ILE A 143 -30.18 28.46 -24.60
CA ILE A 143 -30.43 27.61 -23.43
C ILE A 143 -30.50 26.13 -23.83
N PRO A 144 -30.30 25.19 -22.89
CA PRO A 144 -30.48 23.77 -23.16
C PRO A 144 -31.90 23.46 -23.67
N ASP A 145 -32.02 22.62 -24.69
CA ASP A 145 -33.31 22.16 -25.22
C ASP A 145 -33.99 21.14 -24.28
N ARG A 146 -35.22 20.71 -24.61
CA ARG A 146 -35.97 19.74 -23.77
C ARG A 146 -35.23 18.41 -23.58
N THR A 147 -34.55 17.92 -24.61
CA THR A 147 -33.79 16.66 -24.56
C THR A 147 -32.58 16.81 -23.64
N GLN A 148 -31.81 17.89 -23.80
CA GLN A 148 -30.67 18.20 -22.96
C GLN A 148 -31.07 18.39 -21.49
N ARG A 149 -32.18 19.08 -21.22
CA ARG A 149 -32.71 19.23 -19.84
C ARG A 149 -33.08 17.88 -19.23
N GLN A 150 -33.68 16.98 -20.01
CA GLN A 150 -34.01 15.64 -19.52
C GLN A 150 -32.74 14.84 -19.21
N GLN A 151 -31.71 14.93 -20.06
CA GLN A 151 -30.42 14.28 -19.83
C GLN A 151 -29.71 14.82 -18.57
N ILE A 152 -29.75 16.14 -18.34
CA ILE A 152 -29.26 16.76 -17.11
C ILE A 152 -29.98 16.16 -15.90
N LYS A 153 -31.32 16.09 -15.92
CA LYS A 153 -32.11 15.52 -14.82
C LYS A 153 -31.76 14.05 -14.55
N THR A 154 -31.65 13.23 -15.59
CA THR A 154 -31.24 11.83 -15.46
C THR A 154 -29.85 11.70 -14.85
N PHE A 155 -28.87 12.46 -15.33
CA PHE A 155 -27.51 12.43 -14.79
C PHE A 155 -27.46 12.90 -13.34
N LEU A 156 -28.15 13.99 -13.00
CA LEU A 156 -28.23 14.49 -11.63
C LEU A 156 -28.84 13.46 -10.68
N ALA A 157 -29.90 12.77 -11.09
CA ALA A 157 -30.54 11.75 -10.26
C ALA A 157 -29.57 10.61 -9.85
N GLU A 158 -28.60 10.28 -10.70
CA GLU A 158 -27.60 9.25 -10.42
C GLU A 158 -26.52 9.72 -9.43
N VAL A 159 -26.14 11.00 -9.47
CA VAL A 159 -24.99 11.52 -8.69
C VAL A 159 -25.39 12.33 -7.46
N ILE A 160 -26.64 12.78 -7.35
CA ILE A 160 -27.04 13.76 -6.32
C ILE A 160 -26.92 13.22 -4.89
N GLY A 161 -27.13 11.92 -4.68
CA GLY A 161 -26.95 11.29 -3.38
C GLY A 161 -25.51 11.36 -2.87
N LEU A 162 -24.53 11.23 -3.77
CA LEU A 162 -23.11 11.39 -3.45
C LEU A 162 -22.79 12.85 -3.14
N ILE A 163 -23.35 13.80 -3.89
CA ILE A 163 -23.16 15.23 -3.64
C ILE A 163 -23.74 15.64 -2.28
N ASP A 164 -24.92 15.13 -1.90
CA ASP A 164 -25.52 15.41 -0.59
C ASP A 164 -24.64 14.88 0.55
N LEU A 165 -24.15 13.65 0.42
CA LEU A 165 -23.26 13.04 1.40
C LEU A 165 -21.95 13.84 1.53
N ALA A 166 -21.34 14.20 0.40
CA ALA A 166 -20.09 14.95 0.37
C ALA A 166 -20.24 16.37 0.94
N ARG A 167 -21.32 17.06 0.57
CA ARG A 167 -21.66 18.39 1.10
C ARG A 167 -21.89 18.36 2.61
N LYS A 168 -22.64 17.38 3.12
CA LYS A 168 -22.88 17.23 4.57
C LYS A 168 -21.57 16.99 5.32
N TYR A 169 -20.71 16.13 4.79
CA TYR A 169 -19.40 15.88 5.37
C TYR A 169 -18.54 17.15 5.42
N HIS A 170 -18.47 17.87 4.30
CA HIS A 170 -17.74 19.13 4.22
C HIS A 170 -18.26 20.17 5.22
N GLN A 171 -19.58 20.32 5.35
CA GLN A 171 -20.19 21.22 6.34
C GLN A 171 -19.88 20.80 7.78
N GLN A 172 -19.85 19.50 8.09
CA GLN A 172 -19.47 19.01 9.42
C GLN A 172 -18.03 19.41 9.78
N ILE A 173 -17.09 19.31 8.83
CA ILE A 173 -15.71 19.72 9.03
C ILE A 173 -15.60 21.23 9.22
N VAL A 174 -16.28 22.02 8.38
CA VAL A 174 -16.33 23.48 8.53
C VAL A 174 -16.90 23.85 9.90
N LEU A 175 -17.98 23.22 10.33
CA LEU A 175 -18.58 23.45 11.64
C LEU A 175 -17.63 23.06 12.78
N ALA A 176 -16.95 21.91 12.69
CA ALA A 176 -15.98 21.47 13.69
C ALA A 176 -14.84 22.50 13.86
N ARG A 177 -14.34 23.07 12.75
CA ARG A 177 -13.35 24.16 12.78
C ARG A 177 -13.89 25.44 13.40
N LEU A 178 -15.12 25.81 13.07
CA LEU A 178 -15.75 27.00 13.65
C LEU A 178 -15.95 26.83 15.17
N VAL A 179 -16.34 25.64 15.62
CA VAL A 179 -16.43 25.29 17.04
C VAL A 179 -15.06 25.37 17.70
N ASP A 180 -14.02 24.88 17.03
CA ASP A 180 -12.65 24.95 17.55
C ASP A 180 -12.16 26.39 17.72
N GLN A 181 -12.34 27.21 16.68
CA GLN A 181 -12.04 28.64 16.75
C GLN A 181 -12.85 29.34 17.85
N ALA A 182 -14.11 28.96 18.04
CA ALA A 182 -14.94 29.49 19.12
C ALA A 182 -14.41 29.11 20.50
N LYS A 183 -13.97 27.85 20.69
CA LYS A 183 -13.34 27.39 21.95
C LYS A 183 -12.04 28.14 22.25
N LYS A 184 -11.15 28.29 21.26
CA LYS A 184 -9.91 29.08 21.38
C LYS A 184 -10.21 30.51 21.81
N ARG A 185 -11.20 31.15 21.15
CA ARG A 185 -11.67 32.49 21.48
C ARG A 185 -12.24 32.58 22.90
N GLU A 186 -13.07 31.64 23.30
CA GLU A 186 -13.70 31.64 24.61
C GLU A 186 -12.69 31.41 25.74
N ALA A 187 -11.75 30.47 25.56
CA ALA A 187 -10.67 30.22 26.52
C ALA A 187 -9.76 31.45 26.68
N ALA A 188 -9.35 32.08 25.58
CA ALA A 188 -8.60 33.33 25.61
C ALA A 188 -9.40 34.44 26.33
N GLN A 189 -10.71 34.52 26.11
CA GLN A 189 -11.57 35.48 26.80
C GLN A 189 -11.63 35.24 28.31
N TYR A 190 -11.66 33.98 28.78
CA TYR A 190 -11.59 33.66 30.20
C TYR A 190 -10.25 34.11 30.82
N MET A 191 -9.14 33.94 30.11
CA MET A 191 -7.83 34.42 30.57
C MET A 191 -7.79 35.95 30.68
N MET A 192 -8.31 36.67 29.68
CA MET A 192 -8.39 38.14 29.73
C MET A 192 -9.28 38.61 30.89
N LYS A 193 -10.40 37.91 31.11
CA LYS A 193 -11.31 38.18 32.23
C LYS A 193 -10.64 37.93 33.59
N SER A 194 -9.84 36.88 33.72
CA SER A 194 -9.06 36.60 34.92
C SER A 194 -8.07 37.72 35.20
N ALA A 195 -7.29 38.13 34.19
CA ALA A 195 -6.28 39.19 34.31
C ALA A 195 -6.88 40.48 34.89
N VAL A 196 -7.95 40.97 34.26
CA VAL A 196 -8.63 42.21 34.66
C VAL A 196 -9.31 42.12 36.04
N ARG A 197 -9.59 40.91 36.53
CA ARG A 197 -10.15 40.70 37.87
C ARG A 197 -9.07 40.57 38.96
N LEU A 198 -7.90 40.04 38.62
CA LEU A 198 -6.79 39.89 39.56
C LEU A 198 -6.07 41.21 39.82
N ILE A 199 -5.93 42.06 38.81
CA ILE A 199 -5.25 43.35 38.92
C ILE A 199 -6.26 44.46 38.67
N ASP A 200 -6.70 45.13 39.73
CA ASP A 200 -7.76 46.15 39.67
C ASP A 200 -7.42 47.36 38.80
N LYS A 201 -6.12 47.60 38.57
CA LYS A 201 -5.62 48.69 37.73
C LYS A 201 -5.80 48.45 36.23
N LEU A 202 -6.07 47.20 35.82
CA LEU A 202 -6.33 46.87 34.43
C LEU A 202 -7.74 47.31 34.02
N ALA A 203 -7.79 48.13 32.97
CA ALA A 203 -9.05 48.60 32.37
C ALA A 203 -9.52 47.69 31.23
N LEU A 204 -8.57 47.12 30.49
CA LEU A 204 -8.82 46.27 29.33
C LEU A 204 -7.66 45.28 29.18
N ALA A 205 -7.98 44.02 28.86
CA ALA A 205 -6.99 43.06 28.39
C ALA A 205 -7.44 42.46 27.06
N SER A 206 -6.49 42.18 26.17
CA SER A 206 -6.79 41.56 24.87
C SER A 206 -5.70 40.61 24.41
N VAL A 207 -6.09 39.59 23.66
CA VAL A 207 -5.17 38.71 22.93
C VAL A 207 -5.27 39.00 21.44
N LEU A 208 -4.12 39.29 20.83
CA LEU A 208 -3.96 39.43 19.39
C LEU A 208 -3.30 38.18 18.83
N VAL A 209 -3.77 37.71 17.67
CA VAL A 209 -3.18 36.59 16.92
C VAL A 209 -2.91 37.01 15.49
N PRO A 210 -1.98 36.37 14.75
CA PRO A 210 -1.84 36.59 13.32
C PRO A 210 -3.18 36.45 12.60
N ALA A 211 -3.54 37.43 11.76
CA ALA A 211 -4.78 37.35 11.03
C ALA A 211 -4.72 36.25 9.97
N PRO A 212 -5.79 35.47 9.77
CA PRO A 212 -5.84 34.48 8.71
C PRO A 212 -5.75 35.16 7.34
N ALA A 213 -4.91 34.63 6.45
CA ALA A 213 -4.72 35.17 5.11
C ALA A 213 -6.05 35.26 4.33
N GLY A 214 -6.42 36.49 3.93
CA GLY A 214 -7.62 36.80 3.14
C GLY A 214 -8.76 37.53 3.86
N ALA A 215 -8.60 37.94 5.13
CA ALA A 215 -9.63 38.70 5.85
C ALA A 215 -9.82 40.14 5.32
N ARG A 216 -8.79 40.71 4.68
CA ARG A 216 -8.68 41.94 3.88
C ARG A 216 -7.28 41.90 3.22
N ASP A 217 -7.05 42.57 2.10
CA ASP A 217 -5.76 42.57 1.36
C ASP A 217 -4.56 43.20 2.12
N GLU A 218 -4.62 43.33 3.45
CA GLU A 218 -3.57 43.92 4.29
C GLU A 218 -3.10 42.97 5.40
N PRO A 219 -1.78 42.79 5.58
CA PRO A 219 -1.22 42.01 6.69
C PRO A 219 -1.49 42.68 8.05
N GLY A 220 -1.88 41.88 9.04
CA GLY A 220 -2.25 42.39 10.36
C GLY A 220 -2.41 41.31 11.43
N LEU A 221 -2.62 41.77 12.66
CA LEU A 221 -3.02 40.93 13.80
C LEU A 221 -4.52 41.10 14.05
N GLN A 222 -5.22 39.99 14.28
CA GLN A 222 -6.62 39.98 14.66
C GLN A 222 -6.78 39.96 16.19
N ILE A 223 -7.74 40.71 16.71
CA ILE A 223 -8.22 40.59 18.09
C ILE A 223 -8.97 39.26 18.22
N LEU A 224 -8.34 38.27 18.84
CA LEU A 224 -8.97 36.98 19.13
C LEU A 224 -10.04 37.17 20.21
N ALA A 225 -9.64 37.77 21.32
CA ALA A 225 -10.50 38.01 22.48
C ALA A 225 -10.10 39.27 23.22
N SER A 226 -11.08 39.93 23.83
CA SER A 226 -10.87 41.05 24.75
C SER A 226 -11.84 41.00 25.93
N TYR A 227 -11.44 41.63 27.03
CA TYR A 227 -12.29 41.80 28.20
C TYR A 227 -12.05 43.14 28.89
N SER A 228 -13.14 43.81 29.25
CA SER A 228 -13.18 44.95 30.16
C SER A 228 -14.35 44.77 31.14
N LYS A 229 -14.25 45.37 32.34
CA LYS A 229 -15.38 45.45 33.30
C LYS A 229 -16.54 46.26 32.71
N GLU A 230 -16.25 47.17 31.77
CA GLU A 230 -17.23 48.01 31.07
C GLU A 230 -17.58 47.42 29.69
N LYS A 231 -18.87 47.15 29.44
CA LYS A 231 -19.32 46.51 28.19
C LYS A 231 -19.12 47.41 26.97
N GLU A 232 -19.26 48.72 27.13
CA GLU A 232 -19.07 49.72 26.07
C GLU A 232 -17.60 49.77 25.65
N ALA A 233 -16.68 49.75 26.63
CA ALA A 233 -15.24 49.73 26.38
C ALA A 233 -14.80 48.53 25.54
N LYS A 234 -15.35 47.34 25.86
CA LYS A 234 -15.12 46.14 25.06
C LYS A 234 -15.63 46.31 23.62
N ARG A 235 -16.86 46.80 23.45
CA ARG A 235 -17.46 46.99 22.11
C ARG A 235 -16.67 47.95 21.26
N LEU A 236 -16.25 49.09 21.83
CA LEU A 236 -15.46 50.09 21.12
C LEU A 236 -14.10 49.53 20.69
N TYR A 237 -13.43 48.76 21.56
CA TYR A 237 -12.16 48.12 21.22
C TYR A 237 -12.30 47.05 20.11
N GLU A 238 -13.42 46.33 20.09
CA GLU A 238 -13.72 45.29 19.09
C GLU A 238 -14.36 45.83 17.80
N ASP A 239 -14.61 47.14 17.70
CA ASP A 239 -15.29 47.79 16.55
C ASP A 239 -14.53 47.56 15.23
N ASP A 240 -13.20 47.59 15.30
CA ASP A 240 -12.33 47.08 14.25
C ASP A 240 -11.48 45.94 14.83
N LYS A 241 -11.70 44.72 14.33
CA LYS A 241 -11.05 43.50 14.84
C LYS A 241 -9.60 43.35 14.41
N MET A 242 -9.05 44.27 13.64
CA MET A 242 -7.71 44.16 13.06
C MET A 242 -6.76 45.25 13.55
N VAL A 243 -5.49 44.89 13.68
CA VAL A 243 -4.34 45.77 13.90
C VAL A 243 -3.41 45.61 12.69
N SER A 244 -3.25 46.67 11.90
CA SER A 244 -2.43 46.67 10.68
C SER A 244 -0.94 46.61 11.03
N LEU A 245 -0.21 45.75 10.34
CA LEU A 245 1.26 45.68 10.42
C LEU A 245 1.93 46.43 9.26
N GLY A 246 1.17 47.24 8.51
CA GLY A 246 1.74 48.11 7.49
C GLY A 246 2.70 49.15 8.10
N PRO A 247 3.78 49.54 7.40
CA PRO A 247 4.76 50.51 7.93
C PRO A 247 4.09 51.79 8.44
N GLY A 248 4.35 52.15 9.71
CA GLY A 248 3.81 53.34 10.35
C GLY A 248 2.30 53.32 10.64
N ARG A 249 1.61 52.21 10.40
CA ARG A 249 0.14 52.09 10.60
C ARG A 249 -0.27 51.79 12.03
N SER A 250 0.61 51.17 12.83
CA SER A 250 0.34 50.84 14.23
C SER A 250 1.62 50.81 15.07
N LEU A 251 1.47 50.84 16.39
CA LEU A 251 2.57 50.68 17.35
C LEU A 251 3.35 49.37 17.10
N LEU A 252 2.63 48.30 16.74
CA LEU A 252 3.20 46.96 16.56
C LEU A 252 3.97 46.83 15.24
N ALA A 253 3.63 47.62 14.21
CA ALA A 253 4.36 47.66 12.94
C ALA A 253 5.81 48.17 13.07
N ARG A 254 6.20 48.71 14.24
CA ARG A 254 7.58 49.08 14.55
C ARG A 254 8.46 47.86 14.89
N TYR A 255 7.85 46.80 15.40
CA TYR A 255 8.54 45.65 15.97
C TYR A 255 8.27 44.35 15.19
N ILE A 256 7.20 44.32 14.39
CA ILE A 256 6.72 43.14 13.67
C ILE A 256 6.48 43.54 12.22
N ASP A 257 6.98 42.74 11.29
CA ASP A 257 6.75 42.95 9.86
C ASP A 257 5.36 42.47 9.38
N GLY A 258 5.06 42.66 8.10
CA GLY A 258 3.80 42.24 7.50
C GLY A 258 3.59 40.71 7.47
N SER A 259 4.62 39.90 7.67
CA SER A 259 4.48 38.44 7.75
C SER A 259 4.12 37.96 9.17
N GLY A 260 4.15 38.87 10.16
CA GLY A 260 3.94 38.56 11.56
C GLY A 260 5.20 38.06 12.26
N VAL A 261 6.40 38.37 11.73
CA VAL A 261 7.69 38.02 12.32
C VAL A 261 8.24 39.21 13.10
N ILE A 262 8.77 38.95 14.31
CA ILE A 262 9.40 39.95 15.14
C ILE A 262 10.77 40.32 14.54
N THR A 263 10.88 41.57 14.09
CA THR A 263 12.08 42.13 13.46
C THR A 263 12.95 42.93 14.41
N ASP A 264 12.38 43.45 15.50
CA ASP A 264 13.09 44.19 16.54
C ASP A 264 13.21 43.34 17.82
N ASP A 265 14.46 43.13 18.27
CA ASP A 265 14.79 42.29 19.41
C ASP A 265 14.15 42.78 20.73
N LEU A 266 13.75 44.05 20.84
CA LEU A 266 13.06 44.59 22.01
C LEU A 266 11.76 43.83 22.32
N LEU A 267 11.03 43.41 21.27
CA LEU A 267 9.78 42.66 21.41
C LEU A 267 9.99 41.16 21.60
N LEU A 268 11.24 40.68 21.76
CA LEU A 268 11.49 39.30 22.20
C LEU A 268 11.26 39.14 23.71
N THR A 269 11.03 40.24 24.44
CA THR A 269 10.74 40.25 25.87
C THR A 269 9.47 41.07 26.18
N PRO A 270 8.80 40.84 27.33
CA PRO A 270 7.68 41.65 27.76
C PRO A 270 8.03 43.14 27.77
N THR A 271 7.23 43.93 27.06
CA THR A 271 7.51 45.36 26.81
C THR A 271 6.45 46.23 27.48
N TYR A 272 6.90 47.24 28.23
CA TYR A 272 6.04 48.21 28.88
C TYR A 272 6.08 49.56 28.15
N PHE A 273 4.92 50.03 27.72
CA PHE A 273 4.71 51.36 27.15
C PHE A 273 4.06 52.25 28.21
N SER A 274 4.86 53.13 28.82
CA SER A 274 4.45 53.99 29.94
C SER A 274 3.54 55.15 29.54
N ASP A 275 3.51 55.51 28.25
CA ASP A 275 2.74 56.63 27.73
C ASP A 275 2.23 56.36 26.31
N LEU A 276 1.04 55.77 26.23
CA LEU A 276 0.39 55.46 24.94
C LEU A 276 0.04 56.71 24.13
N GLU A 277 -0.15 57.88 24.75
CA GLU A 277 -0.54 59.11 24.04
C GLU A 277 0.60 59.68 23.18
N SER A 278 1.83 59.32 23.54
CA SER A 278 3.05 59.67 22.81
C SER A 278 3.39 58.71 21.66
N GLU A 279 2.68 57.58 21.56
CA GLU A 279 2.94 56.53 20.58
C GLU A 279 2.10 56.67 19.30
N THR A 280 2.61 56.12 18.19
CA THR A 280 1.87 56.03 16.93
C THR A 280 0.83 54.91 17.01
N LEU A 281 -0.42 55.28 17.32
CA LEU A 281 -1.52 54.33 17.48
C LEU A 281 -2.45 54.34 16.25
N GLN A 282 -2.76 53.15 15.72
CA GLN A 282 -3.72 53.00 14.62
C GLN A 282 -5.09 53.58 14.98
N LYS A 283 -5.50 53.42 16.24
CA LYS A 283 -6.83 53.76 16.74
C LYS A 283 -6.73 54.70 17.93
N ARG A 284 -6.05 55.83 17.72
CA ARG A 284 -5.85 56.85 18.77
C ARG A 284 -7.17 57.26 19.43
N TYR A 285 -8.25 57.39 18.66
CA TYR A 285 -9.58 57.72 19.18
C TYR A 285 -10.10 56.70 20.21
N ILE A 286 -9.85 55.40 20.02
CA ILE A 286 -10.24 54.36 20.99
C ILE A 286 -9.43 54.51 22.27
N THR A 287 -8.13 54.73 22.16
CA THR A 287 -7.25 54.92 23.32
C THR A 287 -7.67 56.16 24.13
N GLU A 288 -8.03 57.26 23.46
CA GLU A 288 -8.51 58.51 24.07
C GLU A 288 -9.91 58.35 24.70
N GLU A 289 -10.86 57.75 23.98
CA GLU A 289 -12.25 57.54 24.45
C GLU A 289 -12.33 56.52 25.61
N LEU A 290 -11.46 55.50 25.61
CA LEU A 290 -11.35 54.53 26.72
C LEU A 290 -10.45 55.02 27.87
N GLY A 291 -9.76 56.16 27.68
CA GLY A 291 -8.83 56.74 28.65
C GLY A 291 -7.61 55.87 28.94
N LEU A 292 -7.13 55.07 27.99
CA LEU A 292 -6.00 54.15 28.19
C LEU A 292 -4.68 54.93 28.15
N LYS A 293 -3.86 54.81 29.20
CA LYS A 293 -2.61 55.59 29.38
C LYS A 293 -1.35 54.75 29.26
N SER A 294 -1.36 53.49 29.69
CA SER A 294 -0.19 52.61 29.58
C SER A 294 -0.57 51.20 29.14
N LEU A 295 0.40 50.48 28.56
CA LEU A 295 0.27 49.12 28.03
C LEU A 295 1.43 48.26 28.50
N TYR A 296 1.13 47.12 29.12
CA TYR A 296 2.08 46.01 29.25
C TYR A 296 1.76 44.95 28.20
N LEU A 297 2.72 44.70 27.30
CA LEU A 297 2.59 43.76 26.19
C LEU A 297 3.50 42.54 26.46
N VAL A 298 2.90 41.36 26.49
CA VAL A 298 3.62 40.09 26.63
C VAL A 298 3.59 39.34 25.30
N PRO A 299 4.72 39.23 24.58
CA PRO A 299 4.79 38.54 23.31
C PRO A 299 4.99 37.03 23.51
N ARG A 300 4.25 36.21 22.75
CA ARG A 300 4.46 34.76 22.63
C ARG A 300 4.73 34.44 21.16
N PHE A 301 5.88 33.86 20.88
CA PHE A 301 6.39 33.66 19.52
C PHE A 301 7.18 32.36 19.42
N GLU A 302 7.34 31.87 18.20
CA GLU A 302 8.15 30.69 17.93
C GLU A 302 9.66 31.04 17.99
N PRO A 303 10.48 30.38 18.82
CA PRO A 303 11.88 30.80 19.05
C PRO A 303 12.79 30.76 17.81
N ARG A 304 12.50 29.89 16.84
CA ARG A 304 13.35 29.70 15.65
C ARG A 304 13.03 30.72 14.56
N THR A 305 11.74 30.90 14.27
CA THR A 305 11.25 31.75 13.18
C THR A 305 10.97 33.18 13.64
N ARG A 306 10.92 33.41 14.97
CA ARG A 306 10.46 34.66 15.59
C ARG A 306 9.04 35.06 15.18
N ARG A 307 8.26 34.11 14.67
CA ARG A 307 6.88 34.35 14.24
C ARG A 307 5.96 34.45 15.45
N VAL A 308 5.12 35.47 15.49
CA VAL A 308 4.18 35.69 16.58
C VAL A 308 3.14 34.56 16.61
N ILE A 309 2.96 33.94 17.78
CA ILE A 309 1.86 33.03 18.08
C ILE A 309 0.67 33.85 18.59
N CYS A 310 0.91 34.66 19.63
CA CYS A 310 -0.05 35.64 20.11
C CYS A 310 0.66 36.78 20.87
N LEU A 311 0.02 37.95 20.93
CA LEU A 311 0.45 39.06 21.79
C LEU A 311 -0.66 39.32 22.80
N VAL A 312 -0.28 39.43 24.07
CA VAL A 312 -1.24 39.72 25.13
C VAL A 312 -1.01 41.12 25.66
N ASN A 313 -2.04 41.94 25.52
CA ASN A 313 -2.01 43.35 25.86
C ASN A 313 -2.80 43.59 27.14
N TYR A 314 -2.19 44.30 28.08
CA TYR A 314 -2.78 44.69 29.36
C TYR A 314 -2.75 46.21 29.50
N TYR A 315 -3.91 46.85 29.42
CA TYR A 315 -4.04 48.30 29.43
C TYR A 315 -4.53 48.85 30.76
N THR A 316 -4.02 50.02 31.16
CA THR A 316 -4.43 50.76 32.36
C THR A 316 -4.89 52.18 32.01
N ARG A 317 -5.69 52.80 32.88
CA ARG A 317 -6.16 54.20 32.74
C ARG A 317 -5.23 55.27 33.31
N GLU A 318 -4.16 54.83 33.97
CA GLU A 318 -3.13 55.68 34.55
C GLU A 318 -1.75 55.12 34.17
N LYS A 319 -0.70 55.95 34.26
CA LYS A 319 0.68 55.49 34.06
C LYS A 319 1.05 54.60 35.24
N TYR A 320 0.87 53.29 35.09
CA TYR A 320 0.99 52.30 36.17
C TYR A 320 2.15 51.34 35.92
N LEU A 321 3.16 51.41 36.79
CA LEU A 321 4.27 50.46 36.79
C LEU A 321 3.87 49.21 37.58
N PHE A 322 3.69 48.10 36.88
CA PHE A 322 3.42 46.81 37.50
C PHE A 322 4.61 46.37 38.36
N SER A 323 4.32 45.85 39.55
CA SER A 323 5.28 45.15 40.40
C SER A 323 5.74 43.85 39.72
N ASP A 324 6.89 43.31 40.14
CA ASP A 324 7.40 42.04 39.58
C ASP A 324 6.44 40.87 39.82
N PHE A 325 5.69 40.89 40.93
CA PHE A 325 4.64 39.93 41.21
C PHE A 325 3.48 40.04 40.20
N GLU A 326 2.98 41.25 39.94
CA GLU A 326 1.93 41.49 38.94
C GLU A 326 2.38 41.13 37.52
N LYS A 327 3.61 41.47 37.15
CA LYS A 327 4.20 41.07 35.86
C LYS A 327 4.25 39.55 35.72
N GLY A 328 4.71 38.84 36.75
CA GLY A 328 4.72 37.38 36.77
C GLY A 328 3.33 36.75 36.59
N LEU A 329 2.30 37.33 37.22
CA LEU A 329 0.91 36.89 37.02
C LEU A 329 0.42 37.12 35.58
N LEU A 330 0.73 38.30 35.01
CA LEU A 330 0.34 38.64 33.64
C LEU A 330 1.07 37.78 32.62
N GLU A 331 2.35 37.50 32.82
CA GLU A 331 3.12 36.60 31.96
C GLU A 331 2.59 35.15 32.04
N ALA A 332 2.24 34.67 33.23
CA ALA A 332 1.59 33.37 33.40
C ALA A 332 0.23 33.30 32.68
N HIS A 333 -0.57 34.37 32.72
CA HIS A 333 -1.80 34.46 31.93
C HIS A 333 -1.54 34.46 30.42
N ALA A 334 -0.48 35.11 29.96
CA ALA A 334 -0.09 35.08 28.55
C ALA A 334 0.36 33.68 28.11
N GLU A 335 1.09 32.96 28.96
CA GLU A 335 1.43 31.55 28.73
C GLU A 335 0.18 30.66 28.66
N MET A 336 -0.77 30.83 29.58
CA MET A 336 -2.03 30.09 29.54
C MET A 336 -2.86 30.43 28.30
N ALA A 337 -2.87 31.69 27.87
CA ALA A 337 -3.53 32.10 26.63
C ALA A 337 -2.87 31.47 25.39
N GLN A 338 -1.53 31.40 25.34
CA GLN A 338 -0.82 30.67 24.29
C GLN A 338 -1.24 29.19 24.29
N ARG A 339 -1.16 28.50 25.43
CA ARG A 339 -1.55 27.08 25.51
C ARG A 339 -3.00 26.88 25.09
N ALA A 340 -3.91 27.76 25.50
CA ALA A 340 -5.30 27.71 25.09
C ALA A 340 -5.48 27.89 23.57
N ILE A 341 -4.60 28.63 22.90
CA ILE A 341 -4.64 28.85 21.44
C ILE A 341 -4.02 27.66 20.69
N GLU A 342 -2.96 27.06 21.23
CA GLU A 342 -2.20 25.97 20.59
C GLU A 342 -2.75 24.57 20.89
N GLU A 343 -3.28 24.32 22.09
CA GLU A 343 -3.67 22.98 22.56
C GLU A 343 -5.18 22.71 22.45
N ILE A 344 -6.02 23.73 22.65
CA ILE A 344 -7.48 23.57 22.59
C ILE A 344 -7.88 23.47 21.12
N GLY A 345 -8.06 22.24 20.65
CA GLY A 345 -8.48 21.93 19.29
C GLY A 345 -7.73 20.81 18.62
N GLY A 346 -6.41 20.80 18.80
CA GLY A 346 -5.53 19.79 18.21
C GLY A 346 -5.88 18.39 18.66
N GLN A 347 -6.20 18.18 19.94
CA GLN A 347 -6.64 16.87 20.45
C GLN A 347 -7.92 16.36 19.74
N HIS A 348 -8.85 17.25 19.39
CA HIS A 348 -10.06 16.85 18.69
C HIS A 348 -9.77 16.45 17.25
N MET A 349 -8.92 17.21 16.55
CA MET A 349 -8.48 16.86 15.20
C MET A 349 -7.65 15.58 15.19
N GLU A 350 -6.74 15.37 16.13
CA GLU A 350 -5.96 14.14 16.25
C GLU A 350 -6.87 12.92 16.46
N ILE A 351 -7.84 13.00 17.38
CA ILE A 351 -8.82 11.92 17.60
C ILE A 351 -9.66 11.66 16.35
N GLN A 352 -10.10 12.73 15.68
CA GLN A 352 -10.87 12.61 14.43
C GLN A 352 -10.04 11.96 13.33
N VAL A 353 -8.77 12.35 13.17
CA VAL A 353 -7.82 11.75 12.22
C VAL A 353 -7.62 10.28 12.52
N LEU A 354 -7.37 9.93 13.79
CA LEU A 354 -7.20 8.54 14.21
C LEU A 354 -8.42 7.70 13.85
N ALA A 355 -9.63 8.19 14.15
CA ALA A 355 -10.87 7.49 13.80
C ALA A 355 -11.03 7.33 12.28
N GLU A 356 -10.88 8.42 11.53
CA GLU A 356 -11.14 8.47 10.09
C GLU A 356 -10.11 7.67 9.27
N ILE A 357 -8.83 7.70 9.66
CA ILE A 357 -7.78 6.89 9.02
C ILE A 357 -7.92 5.43 9.42
N ASN A 358 -8.28 5.13 10.67
CA ASN A 358 -8.55 3.75 11.09
C ASN A 358 -9.72 3.14 10.30
N ASP A 359 -10.80 3.90 10.08
CA ASP A 359 -11.92 3.47 9.24
C ASP A 359 -11.47 3.18 7.79
N LEU A 360 -10.56 4.00 7.24
CA LEU A 360 -9.97 3.70 5.93
C LEU A 360 -9.14 2.42 5.96
N LEU A 361 -8.32 2.19 6.98
CA LEU A 361 -7.50 0.98 7.07
C LEU A 361 -8.34 -0.31 7.18
N GLN A 362 -9.58 -0.21 7.70
CA GLN A 362 -10.53 -1.31 7.78
C GLN A 362 -11.34 -1.51 6.50
N ALA A 363 -11.40 -0.50 5.62
CA ALA A 363 -12.12 -0.58 4.37
C ALA A 363 -11.41 -1.49 3.35
N ARG A 364 -12.19 -2.17 2.50
CA ARG A 364 -11.65 -3.03 1.44
C ARG A 364 -11.48 -2.22 0.16
N PHE A 365 -10.25 -2.14 -0.34
CA PHE A 365 -9.92 -1.52 -1.63
C PHE A 365 -9.43 -2.55 -2.64
N SER A 366 -9.75 -2.33 -3.91
CA SER A 366 -9.16 -3.06 -5.02
C SER A 366 -7.88 -2.36 -5.48
N GLY A 367 -6.74 -2.70 -4.87
CA GLY A 367 -5.43 -2.11 -5.15
C GLY A 367 -5.09 -0.88 -4.32
N LEU A 368 -3.85 -0.41 -4.46
CA LEU A 368 -3.29 0.67 -3.64
C LEU A 368 -3.83 2.07 -3.99
N GLN A 369 -4.04 2.36 -5.27
CA GLN A 369 -4.38 3.71 -5.74
C GLN A 369 -5.69 4.27 -5.15
N PRO A 370 -6.81 3.51 -5.08
CA PRO A 370 -8.04 4.00 -4.43
C PRO A 370 -7.84 4.34 -2.95
N PHE A 371 -7.00 3.57 -2.25
CA PHE A 371 -6.66 3.82 -0.85
C PHE A 371 -5.88 5.14 -0.72
N LEU A 372 -4.82 5.34 -1.52
CA LEU A 372 -4.02 6.56 -1.51
C LEU A 372 -4.86 7.81 -1.78
N ASN A 373 -5.78 7.75 -2.74
CA ASN A 373 -6.68 8.86 -3.04
C ASN A 373 -7.57 9.22 -1.85
N ARG A 374 -8.11 8.23 -1.14
CA ARG A 374 -8.94 8.49 0.04
C ARG A 374 -8.14 9.05 1.20
N VAL A 375 -6.94 8.53 1.44
CA VAL A 375 -6.03 9.07 2.45
C VAL A 375 -5.70 10.53 2.15
N LEU A 376 -5.30 10.84 0.91
CA LEU A 376 -4.95 12.19 0.51
C LEU A 376 -6.13 13.16 0.64
N SER A 377 -7.32 12.71 0.24
CA SER A 377 -8.54 13.54 0.30
C SER A 377 -8.90 13.87 1.75
N LYS A 378 -8.87 12.87 2.64
CA LYS A 378 -9.07 13.10 4.08
C LYS A 378 -8.00 14.01 4.69
N ALA A 379 -6.72 13.79 4.35
CA ALA A 379 -5.64 14.63 4.85
C ALA A 379 -5.82 16.09 4.42
N THR A 380 -6.10 16.31 3.13
CA THR A 380 -6.37 17.64 2.56
C THR A 380 -7.57 18.29 3.26
N GLU A 381 -8.66 17.55 3.44
CA GLU A 381 -9.89 18.10 3.99
C GLU A 381 -9.81 18.35 5.50
N ILE A 382 -9.16 17.50 6.29
CA ILE A 382 -8.98 17.70 7.74
C ILE A 382 -8.04 18.87 8.01
N ILE A 383 -6.88 18.90 7.33
CA ILE A 383 -5.88 19.96 7.51
C ILE A 383 -6.34 21.29 6.90
N GLY A 384 -7.19 21.23 5.87
CA GLY A 384 -7.72 22.43 5.20
C GLY A 384 -6.84 22.93 4.07
N ALA A 385 -5.97 22.05 3.55
CA ALA A 385 -5.14 22.33 2.39
C ALA A 385 -6.01 22.56 1.13
N ASP A 386 -5.48 23.35 0.20
CA ASP A 386 -6.15 23.58 -1.08
C ASP A 386 -5.94 22.41 -2.03
N THR A 387 -4.78 21.75 -2.00
CA THR A 387 -4.51 20.56 -2.81
C THR A 387 -3.40 19.73 -2.16
N GLY A 388 -2.96 18.69 -2.85
CA GLY A 388 -1.97 17.74 -2.33
C GLY A 388 -1.71 16.60 -3.30
N SER A 389 -0.66 15.84 -3.00
CA SER A 389 -0.25 14.63 -3.70
C SER A 389 0.42 13.62 -2.77
N ILE A 390 0.28 12.33 -3.08
CA ILE A 390 1.10 11.26 -2.52
C ILE A 390 1.94 10.69 -3.65
N ALA A 391 3.26 10.80 -3.56
CA ALA A 391 4.20 10.25 -4.52
C ALA A 391 4.86 8.99 -3.97
N LEU A 392 4.86 7.89 -4.74
CA LEU A 392 5.48 6.63 -4.36
C LEU A 392 6.95 6.59 -4.80
N VAL A 393 7.81 5.95 -4.01
CA VAL A 393 9.20 5.71 -4.41
C VAL A 393 9.25 4.53 -5.38
N GLU A 394 9.71 4.78 -6.60
CA GLU A 394 9.89 3.79 -7.67
C GLU A 394 11.34 3.76 -8.15
N GLN A 395 11.76 2.61 -8.69
CA GLN A 395 13.10 2.45 -9.26
C GLN A 395 13.02 2.55 -10.79
N ILE A 396 13.64 3.58 -11.36
CA ILE A 396 13.70 3.87 -12.80
C ILE A 396 15.18 4.03 -13.17
N ASP A 397 15.67 3.25 -14.14
CA ASP A 397 17.06 3.25 -14.59
C ASP A 397 18.08 3.14 -13.44
N ASP A 398 17.86 2.19 -12.53
CA ASP A 398 18.67 1.95 -11.31
C ASP A 398 18.76 3.13 -10.33
N ARG A 399 17.85 4.10 -10.42
CA ARG A 399 17.73 5.23 -9.49
C ARG A 399 16.36 5.28 -8.85
N LYS A 400 16.28 5.78 -7.61
CA LYS A 400 15.01 6.00 -6.92
C LYS A 400 14.41 7.36 -7.34
N TRP A 401 13.14 7.34 -7.72
CA TRP A 401 12.34 8.51 -8.11
C TRP A 401 11.04 8.52 -7.32
N LEU A 402 10.47 9.70 -7.12
CA LEU A 402 9.11 9.87 -6.62
C LEU A 402 8.16 9.97 -7.81
N VAL A 403 7.17 9.10 -7.85
CA VAL A 403 6.24 8.97 -8.98
C VAL A 403 4.80 9.09 -8.48
N VAL A 404 4.07 10.05 -9.05
CA VAL A 404 2.61 10.13 -8.91
C VAL A 404 1.94 9.53 -10.15
N GLU A 405 2.47 9.86 -11.33
CA GLU A 405 2.04 9.36 -12.63
C GLU A 405 3.22 8.75 -13.37
N ASP A 406 3.02 7.59 -13.99
CA ASP A 406 4.05 6.95 -14.82
C ASP A 406 4.19 7.61 -16.20
N GLY A 407 5.15 7.15 -17.00
CA GLY A 407 5.42 7.68 -18.34
C GLY A 407 4.28 7.47 -19.36
N GLU A 408 3.30 6.62 -19.04
CA GLU A 408 2.08 6.40 -19.84
C GLU A 408 0.89 7.23 -19.32
N GLY A 409 1.07 8.01 -18.26
CA GLY A 409 0.03 8.82 -17.62
C GLY A 409 -0.89 8.05 -16.69
N ARG A 410 -0.51 6.84 -16.23
CA ARG A 410 -1.27 6.09 -15.23
C ARG A 410 -0.89 6.56 -13.83
N LEU A 411 -1.90 6.72 -12.97
CA LEU A 411 -1.71 7.11 -11.57
C LEU A 411 -1.19 5.92 -10.75
N LEU A 412 0.07 6.03 -10.27
CA LEU A 412 0.65 5.13 -9.27
C LEU A 412 0.45 5.68 -7.85
N GLY A 413 0.61 6.98 -7.70
CA GLY A 413 0.36 7.71 -6.46
C GLY A 413 -1.07 8.25 -6.37
N ALA A 414 -1.23 9.38 -5.67
CA ALA A 414 -2.49 10.10 -5.58
C ALA A 414 -2.28 11.61 -5.79
N LYS A 415 -3.28 12.29 -6.34
CA LYS A 415 -3.33 13.75 -6.44
C LYS A 415 -4.76 14.24 -6.28
N SER A 416 -4.96 15.26 -5.45
CA SER A 416 -6.26 15.91 -5.25
C SER A 416 -6.43 17.07 -6.22
N LYS A 417 -7.67 17.42 -6.59
CA LYS A 417 -7.94 18.50 -7.58
C LYS A 417 -7.09 18.33 -8.82
N GLU A 418 -7.27 17.21 -9.53
CA GLU A 418 -6.50 16.83 -10.74
C GLU A 418 -6.43 17.97 -11.77
N TRP A 419 -7.46 18.81 -11.82
CA TRP A 419 -7.51 19.98 -12.70
C TRP A 419 -6.52 21.10 -12.35
N LEU A 420 -6.12 21.20 -11.08
CA LEU A 420 -5.13 22.16 -10.57
C LEU A 420 -3.71 21.61 -10.73
N LYS A 421 -3.50 20.31 -10.44
CA LYS A 421 -2.23 19.59 -10.63
C LYS A 421 -2.33 18.58 -11.78
N LYS A 422 -2.49 19.08 -13.01
CA LYS A 422 -2.77 18.23 -14.19
C LYS A 422 -1.70 17.19 -14.49
N ASN A 423 -0.43 17.55 -14.41
CA ASN A 423 0.68 16.64 -14.64
C ASN A 423 1.73 16.87 -13.54
N ILE A 424 2.07 15.81 -12.81
CA ILE A 424 3.17 15.83 -11.85
C ILE A 424 4.27 14.94 -12.42
N PRO A 425 5.34 15.51 -13.00
CA PRO A 425 6.42 14.71 -13.59
C PRO A 425 7.13 13.90 -12.50
N PRO A 426 7.79 12.78 -12.85
CA PRO A 426 8.64 12.06 -11.93
C PRO A 426 9.66 13.00 -11.27
N ILE A 427 9.74 12.94 -9.94
CA ILE A 427 10.51 13.85 -9.11
C ILE A 427 11.80 13.15 -8.67
N ARG A 428 12.95 13.80 -8.84
CA ARG A 428 14.22 13.25 -8.35
C ARG A 428 14.28 13.31 -6.83
N ILE A 429 14.82 12.24 -6.24
CA ILE A 429 15.12 12.20 -4.80
C ILE A 429 16.53 12.73 -4.61
N GLY A 430 16.68 13.80 -3.83
CA GLY A 430 17.96 14.43 -3.53
C GLY A 430 17.82 15.77 -2.80
N ALA A 431 18.94 16.35 -2.40
CA ALA A 431 19.03 17.60 -1.66
C ALA A 431 19.91 18.63 -2.42
N LEU A 432 20.92 19.23 -1.76
CA LEU A 432 21.78 20.26 -2.37
C LEU A 432 22.67 19.70 -3.48
N ASP A 433 22.82 18.38 -3.52
CA ASP A 433 23.56 17.63 -4.53
C ASP A 433 22.89 17.64 -5.91
N LEU A 434 21.59 17.94 -5.98
CA LEU A 434 20.89 18.10 -7.26
C LEU A 434 21.06 19.52 -7.84
N PRO A 435 21.04 19.67 -9.18
CA PRO A 435 20.89 20.98 -9.81
C PRO A 435 19.60 21.70 -9.36
N PRO A 436 19.59 23.03 -9.18
CA PRO A 436 18.43 23.78 -8.70
C PRO A 436 17.11 23.46 -9.45
N GLU A 437 17.18 23.27 -10.76
CA GLU A 437 16.05 22.92 -11.63
C GLU A 437 15.47 21.51 -11.43
N GLU A 438 16.17 20.65 -10.69
CA GLU A 438 15.73 19.28 -10.37
C GLU A 438 15.35 19.12 -8.89
N ARG A 439 15.61 20.13 -8.05
CA ARG A 439 15.28 20.09 -6.62
C ARG A 439 13.78 20.28 -6.42
N SER A 440 13.23 19.58 -5.44
CA SER A 440 11.85 19.77 -5.01
C SER A 440 11.73 19.52 -3.52
N LEU A 441 10.68 20.09 -2.91
CA LEU A 441 10.39 19.86 -1.50
C LEU A 441 10.18 18.37 -1.20
N THR A 442 9.39 17.68 -2.04
CA THR A 442 9.11 16.25 -1.87
C THR A 442 10.35 15.38 -2.07
N GLY A 443 11.21 15.72 -3.03
CA GLY A 443 12.50 15.06 -3.26
C GLY A 443 13.45 15.22 -2.08
N TYR A 444 13.52 16.42 -1.50
CA TYR A 444 14.30 16.71 -0.30
C TYR A 444 13.80 15.94 0.93
N VAL A 445 12.48 15.91 1.13
CA VAL A 445 11.86 15.15 2.22
C VAL A 445 12.11 13.65 2.06
N ALA A 446 12.04 13.11 0.84
CA ALA A 446 12.40 11.72 0.58
C ALA A 446 13.88 11.41 0.84
N ALA A 447 14.78 12.32 0.48
CA ALA A 447 16.22 12.14 0.67
C ALA A 447 16.63 12.22 2.15
N THR A 448 16.02 13.14 2.89
CA THR A 448 16.37 13.38 4.31
C THR A 448 15.60 12.49 5.29
N GLY A 449 14.44 11.96 4.88
CA GLY A 449 13.53 11.24 5.76
C GLY A 449 12.94 12.14 6.87
N ARG A 450 12.93 13.46 6.68
CA ARG A 450 12.41 14.44 7.66
C ARG A 450 11.29 15.27 7.04
N PRO A 451 10.23 15.59 7.81
CA PRO A 451 9.19 16.48 7.34
C PRO A 451 9.73 17.91 7.14
N HIS A 452 9.10 18.65 6.23
CA HIS A 452 9.48 20.03 5.93
C HIS A 452 8.25 20.87 5.59
N LEU A 453 8.25 22.12 6.08
CA LEU A 453 7.17 23.09 5.92
C LEU A 453 7.74 24.34 5.25
N VAL A 454 7.13 24.73 4.12
CA VAL A 454 7.45 25.96 3.41
C VAL A 454 6.36 26.98 3.70
N GLY A 455 6.75 28.04 4.42
CA GLY A 455 5.86 29.12 4.86
C GLY A 455 5.35 29.96 3.70
N ASP A 456 6.25 30.50 2.88
CA ASP A 456 5.90 31.14 1.61
C ASP A 456 6.85 30.68 0.51
N THR A 457 6.27 30.17 -0.57
CA THR A 457 7.02 29.67 -1.73
C THR A 457 7.84 30.77 -2.42
N LEU A 458 7.33 32.01 -2.43
CA LEU A 458 8.06 33.13 -3.03
C LEU A 458 9.24 33.59 -2.18
N GLU A 459 9.11 33.55 -0.85
CA GLU A 459 10.19 33.89 0.08
C GLU A 459 11.32 32.87 -0.03
N GLU A 460 10.98 31.58 -0.05
CA GLU A 460 11.93 30.48 -0.20
C GLU A 460 12.71 30.59 -1.52
N LYS A 461 12.02 30.94 -2.62
CA LYS A 461 12.63 31.15 -3.94
C LYS A 461 13.58 32.35 -3.95
N ALA A 462 13.20 33.46 -3.31
CA ALA A 462 14.02 34.67 -3.21
C ALA A 462 15.30 34.45 -2.37
N ALA A 463 15.24 33.56 -1.36
CA ALA A 463 16.38 33.19 -0.54
C ALA A 463 17.37 32.22 -1.22
N GLY A 464 17.12 31.84 -2.49
CA GLY A 464 17.92 30.83 -3.20
C GLY A 464 17.58 29.39 -2.80
N GLY A 465 16.36 29.16 -2.31
CA GLY A 465 15.88 27.87 -1.80
C GLY A 465 15.79 26.74 -2.83
N PHE A 466 15.56 25.53 -2.33
CA PHE A 466 15.57 24.24 -3.04
C PHE A 466 14.39 24.00 -4.00
N TYR A 467 13.65 25.04 -4.36
CA TYR A 467 12.23 24.87 -4.62
C TYR A 467 11.87 25.02 -6.11
N ARG A 468 11.47 23.90 -6.74
CA ARG A 468 10.82 23.87 -8.05
C ARG A 468 9.30 23.85 -7.89
N GLU A 469 8.66 24.97 -8.20
CA GLU A 469 7.20 25.12 -8.26
C GLU A 469 6.60 24.25 -9.37
N ILE A 470 5.61 23.43 -9.03
CA ILE A 470 4.76 22.77 -10.05
C ILE A 470 3.78 23.78 -10.65
N THR A 471 3.32 24.74 -9.84
CA THR A 471 2.44 25.84 -10.25
C THR A 471 2.72 27.08 -9.40
N GLU A 472 2.71 28.25 -10.02
CA GLU A 472 2.90 29.55 -9.36
C GLU A 472 1.72 29.93 -8.44
N ALA A 473 0.61 29.19 -8.51
CA ALA A 473 -0.56 29.44 -7.68
C ALA A 473 -0.36 28.98 -6.22
N ILE A 474 0.53 28.03 -5.97
CA ILE A 474 0.80 27.51 -4.62
C ILE A 474 1.68 28.53 -3.88
N ARG A 475 1.28 28.84 -2.64
CA ARG A 475 1.92 29.83 -1.78
C ARG A 475 2.48 29.26 -0.50
N SER A 476 2.09 28.07 -0.08
CA SER A 476 2.74 27.35 1.02
C SER A 476 2.59 25.85 0.85
N GLU A 477 3.51 25.07 1.43
CA GLU A 477 3.55 23.61 1.29
C GLU A 477 3.95 22.91 2.59
N LEU A 478 3.46 21.69 2.78
CA LEU A 478 3.81 20.80 3.88
C LEU A 478 4.05 19.40 3.33
N ALA A 479 5.27 18.88 3.48
CA ALA A 479 5.66 17.56 3.01
C ALA A 479 6.15 16.66 4.16
N VAL A 480 5.67 15.41 4.19
CA VAL A 480 5.99 14.40 5.21
C VAL A 480 6.38 13.09 4.53
N PRO A 481 7.49 12.45 4.94
CA PRO A 481 7.94 11.18 4.37
C PRO A 481 7.17 10.02 4.99
N VAL A 482 6.73 9.07 4.17
CA VAL A 482 6.15 7.80 4.61
C VAL A 482 7.26 6.78 4.77
N ILE A 483 7.48 6.33 6.00
CA ILE A 483 8.61 5.47 6.36
C ILE A 483 8.13 4.11 6.84
N CYS A 484 8.65 3.05 6.23
CA CYS A 484 8.43 1.68 6.68
C CYS A 484 9.78 0.95 6.75
N GLU A 485 10.05 0.28 7.87
CA GLU A 485 11.29 -0.48 8.09
C GLU A 485 12.59 0.33 7.89
N GLY A 486 12.54 1.65 8.15
CA GLY A 486 13.69 2.55 8.00
C GLY A 486 13.91 3.09 6.59
N GLU A 487 13.08 2.72 5.61
CA GLU A 487 13.12 3.27 4.26
C GLU A 487 11.93 4.20 3.99
N VAL A 488 12.19 5.29 3.25
CA VAL A 488 11.12 6.13 2.69
C VAL A 488 10.49 5.40 1.50
N ILE A 489 9.20 5.11 1.59
CA ILE A 489 8.43 4.39 0.56
C ILE A 489 7.50 5.30 -0.23
N ALA A 490 7.16 6.47 0.31
CA ALA A 490 6.33 7.49 -0.32
C ALA A 490 6.55 8.86 0.36
N VAL A 491 6.03 9.93 -0.23
CA VAL A 491 5.95 11.27 0.36
C VAL A 491 4.54 11.81 0.20
N ILE A 492 3.96 12.30 1.29
CA ILE A 492 2.69 13.04 1.28
C ILE A 492 3.04 14.53 1.26
N CYS A 493 2.48 15.27 0.30
CA CYS A 493 2.64 16.71 0.15
C CYS A 493 1.27 17.36 0.11
N LEU A 494 1.04 18.38 0.94
CA LEU A 494 -0.15 19.21 0.94
C LEU A 494 0.24 20.65 0.60
N ASP A 495 -0.64 21.35 -0.12
CA ASP A 495 -0.36 22.68 -0.65
C ASP A 495 -1.52 23.64 -0.40
N SER A 496 -1.21 24.91 -0.20
CA SER A 496 -2.20 25.97 -0.11
C SER A 496 -1.91 27.11 -1.07
N LEU A 497 -2.96 27.76 -1.56
CA LEU A 497 -2.92 28.99 -2.34
C LEU A 497 -2.65 30.22 -1.46
N LYS A 498 -2.56 30.04 -0.14
CA LYS A 498 -2.29 31.09 0.84
C LYS A 498 -0.89 30.94 1.41
N PRO A 499 -0.14 32.04 1.58
CA PRO A 499 1.12 32.00 2.30
C PRO A 499 0.84 31.69 3.78
N HIS A 500 1.77 30.99 4.40
CA HIS A 500 1.80 30.58 5.81
C HIS A 500 0.52 29.89 6.31
N HIS A 501 -0.09 29.08 5.44
CA HIS A 501 -1.30 28.34 5.81
C HIS A 501 -1.00 27.19 6.77
N PHE A 502 0.12 26.50 6.58
CA PHE A 502 0.51 25.34 7.38
C PHE A 502 1.17 25.74 8.70
N THR A 503 0.90 24.97 9.76
CA THR A 503 1.45 25.15 11.11
C THR A 503 2.11 23.85 11.58
N ASP A 504 2.84 23.90 12.69
CA ASP A 504 3.40 22.70 13.33
C ASP A 504 2.32 21.69 13.75
N GLU A 505 1.12 22.18 14.09
CA GLU A 505 -0.03 21.32 14.39
C GLU A 505 -0.44 20.52 13.15
N HIS A 506 -0.52 21.17 11.98
CA HIS A 506 -0.79 20.48 10.71
C HIS A 506 0.29 19.44 10.37
N GLN A 507 1.57 19.77 10.61
CA GLN A 507 2.66 18.81 10.44
C GLN A 507 2.50 17.59 11.35
N ARG A 508 2.20 17.79 12.65
CA ARG A 508 1.97 16.68 13.60
C ARG A 508 0.81 15.79 13.16
N ILE A 509 -0.31 16.38 12.73
CA ILE A 509 -1.47 15.64 12.23
C ILE A 509 -1.10 14.80 11.00
N LEU A 510 -0.39 15.39 10.03
CA LEU A 510 0.00 14.66 8.82
C LEU A 510 0.99 13.52 9.12
N MET A 511 1.85 13.69 10.13
CA MET A 511 2.72 12.61 10.62
C MET A 511 1.95 11.47 11.31
N ILE A 512 0.83 11.75 11.98
CA ILE A 512 -0.04 10.70 12.53
C ILE A 512 -0.65 9.87 11.39
N ILE A 513 -1.18 10.55 10.36
CA ILE A 513 -1.71 9.91 9.15
C ILE A 513 -0.64 9.00 8.53
N GLU A 514 0.55 9.55 8.30
CA GLU A 514 1.70 8.84 7.74
C GLU A 514 2.02 7.55 8.49
N ARG A 515 2.18 7.64 9.82
CA ARG A 515 2.52 6.47 10.66
C ARG A 515 1.49 5.36 10.57
N MET A 516 0.20 5.72 10.53
CA MET A 516 -0.89 4.76 10.45
C MET A 516 -0.93 4.02 9.12
N ILE A 517 -0.66 4.72 8.01
CA ILE A 517 -0.77 4.15 6.65
C ILE A 517 0.51 3.46 6.17
N SER A 518 1.67 3.80 6.76
CA SER A 518 3.00 3.36 6.31
C SER A 518 3.09 1.85 6.03
N ARG A 519 2.74 1.03 7.03
CA ARG A 519 2.76 -0.44 6.92
C ARG A 519 1.76 -0.95 5.89
N HIS A 520 0.56 -0.37 5.85
CA HIS A 520 -0.47 -0.77 4.89
C HIS A 520 -0.03 -0.54 3.44
N ILE A 521 0.59 0.61 3.15
CA ILE A 521 1.15 0.91 1.83
C ILE A 521 2.24 -0.10 1.46
N ALA A 522 3.16 -0.40 2.39
CA ALA A 522 4.22 -1.38 2.17
C ALA A 522 3.66 -2.79 1.87
N ASP A 523 2.68 -3.24 2.64
CA ASP A 523 2.06 -4.56 2.49
C ASP A 523 1.31 -4.68 1.14
N GLN A 524 0.54 -3.66 0.76
CA GLN A 524 -0.18 -3.64 -0.52
C GLN A 524 0.78 -3.69 -1.71
N ARG A 525 1.86 -2.88 -1.72
CA ARG A 525 2.87 -2.94 -2.79
C ARG A 525 3.52 -4.33 -2.87
N ARG A 526 3.78 -4.97 -1.72
CA ARG A 526 4.33 -6.32 -1.67
C ARG A 526 3.37 -7.35 -2.27
N ILE A 527 2.07 -7.25 -1.93
CA ILE A 527 1.03 -8.12 -2.48
C ILE A 527 0.87 -7.94 -3.99
N GLU A 528 0.85 -6.70 -4.48
CA GLU A 528 0.73 -6.40 -5.92
C GLU A 528 1.92 -6.98 -6.71
N LYS A 529 3.15 -6.82 -6.19
CA LYS A 529 4.36 -7.40 -6.79
C LYS A 529 4.30 -8.92 -6.83
N LEU A 530 3.96 -9.56 -5.72
CA LEU A 530 3.83 -11.03 -5.64
C LEU A 530 2.71 -11.56 -6.54
N THR A 531 1.58 -10.87 -6.62
CA THR A 531 0.45 -11.27 -7.47
C THR A 531 0.84 -11.20 -8.95
N THR A 532 1.56 -10.15 -9.35
CA THR A 532 2.07 -10.00 -10.71
C THR A 532 3.07 -11.11 -11.05
N GLU A 533 3.98 -11.42 -10.13
CA GLU A 533 4.94 -12.51 -10.28
C GLU A 533 4.26 -13.87 -10.38
N VAL A 534 3.27 -14.15 -9.51
CA VAL A 534 2.46 -15.37 -9.55
C VAL A 534 1.68 -15.48 -10.86
N ASN A 535 1.09 -14.38 -11.35
CA ASN A 535 0.34 -14.38 -12.61
C ASN A 535 1.25 -14.65 -13.81
N ARG A 536 2.45 -14.07 -13.82
CA ARG A 536 3.47 -14.34 -14.85
C ARG A 536 3.91 -15.81 -14.81
N LEU A 537 4.19 -16.34 -13.62
CA LEU A 537 4.52 -17.76 -13.45
C LEU A 537 3.37 -18.67 -13.88
N ARG A 538 2.11 -18.30 -13.61
CA ARG A 538 0.93 -19.03 -14.06
C ARG A 538 0.76 -19.00 -15.58
N SER A 539 1.02 -17.86 -16.24
CA SER A 539 0.98 -17.78 -17.70
C SER A 539 2.09 -18.60 -18.36
N ASP A 540 3.26 -18.69 -17.73
CA ASP A 540 4.37 -19.51 -18.21
C ASP A 540 4.06 -21.02 -18.08
N VAL A 541 3.33 -21.40 -17.02
CA VAL A 541 2.88 -22.79 -16.78
C VAL A 541 1.71 -23.20 -17.70
N GLY A 542 0.88 -22.27 -18.17
CA GLY A 542 -0.32 -22.53 -18.99
C GLY A 542 -0.12 -22.62 -20.50
N TYR A 543 1.13 -22.57 -21.00
CA TYR A 543 1.44 -22.60 -22.43
C TYR A 543 0.85 -23.84 -23.13
N LYS A 544 0.13 -23.64 -24.25
CA LYS A 544 -0.23 -24.71 -25.19
C LYS A 544 0.37 -24.40 -26.55
N ASP A 545 1.11 -25.35 -27.10
CA ASP A 545 1.71 -25.15 -28.43
C ASP A 545 0.63 -25.42 -29.49
N PRO A 546 0.32 -24.47 -30.39
CA PRO A 546 -0.67 -24.68 -31.45
C PRO A 546 -0.32 -25.83 -32.40
N LYS A 547 0.95 -26.27 -32.44
CA LYS A 547 1.41 -27.41 -33.26
C LYS A 547 1.18 -28.77 -32.60
N VAL A 548 0.73 -28.82 -31.34
CA VAL A 548 0.43 -30.05 -30.61
C VAL A 548 -1.09 -30.28 -30.63
N SER A 549 -1.53 -31.29 -31.39
CA SER A 549 -2.96 -31.63 -31.54
C SER A 549 -3.47 -32.65 -30.51
N SER A 550 -2.57 -33.25 -29.73
CA SER A 550 -2.87 -34.34 -28.79
C SER A 550 -3.18 -33.89 -27.36
N TYR A 551 -3.54 -32.61 -27.16
CA TYR A 551 -4.00 -32.14 -25.85
C TYR A 551 -5.33 -32.80 -25.44
N LYS A 552 -5.34 -33.48 -24.29
CA LYS A 552 -6.51 -34.07 -23.62
C LYS A 552 -6.69 -33.45 -22.25
N LEU A 553 -7.94 -33.33 -21.80
CA LEU A 553 -8.31 -32.72 -20.50
C LEU A 553 -7.57 -31.38 -20.24
N GLY A 554 -7.49 -30.56 -21.28
CA GLY A 554 -6.74 -29.31 -21.26
C GLY A 554 -5.25 -29.49 -21.56
N ASN A 555 -4.51 -30.24 -20.74
CA ASN A 555 -3.05 -30.11 -20.66
C ASN A 555 -2.28 -31.43 -20.83
N ILE A 556 -2.94 -32.59 -20.78
CA ILE A 556 -2.28 -33.91 -20.98
C ILE A 556 -1.92 -34.05 -22.45
N ILE A 557 -0.66 -34.36 -22.76
CA ILE A 557 -0.17 -34.53 -24.13
C ILE A 557 0.07 -36.02 -24.38
N GLY A 558 -0.60 -36.56 -25.39
CA GLY A 558 -0.38 -37.93 -25.85
C GLY A 558 -1.62 -38.59 -26.45
N ASN A 559 -1.38 -39.51 -27.38
CA ASN A 559 -2.39 -40.38 -27.98
C ASN A 559 -2.13 -41.88 -27.72
N SER A 560 -1.02 -42.22 -27.05
CA SER A 560 -0.70 -43.62 -26.73
C SER A 560 -1.81 -44.28 -25.91
N ALA A 561 -1.97 -45.60 -26.06
CA ALA A 561 -2.93 -46.37 -25.27
C ALA A 561 -2.74 -46.16 -23.76
N LYS A 562 -1.48 -46.09 -23.31
CA LYS A 562 -1.13 -45.83 -21.91
C LYS A 562 -1.49 -44.42 -21.44
N ALA A 563 -1.33 -43.39 -22.28
CA ALA A 563 -1.82 -42.06 -21.95
C ALA A 563 -3.35 -42.01 -21.89
N MET A 564 -4.04 -42.77 -22.76
CA MET A 564 -5.50 -42.86 -22.75
C MET A 564 -6.05 -43.58 -21.53
N GLU A 565 -5.37 -44.62 -21.00
CA GLU A 565 -5.71 -45.25 -19.71
C GLU A 565 -5.74 -44.22 -18.57
N VAL A 566 -4.76 -43.31 -18.54
CA VAL A 566 -4.69 -42.23 -17.54
C VAL A 566 -5.87 -41.26 -17.68
N VAL A 567 -6.18 -40.84 -18.91
CA VAL A 567 -7.31 -39.94 -19.20
C VAL A 567 -8.64 -40.58 -18.78
N ASP A 568 -8.86 -41.84 -19.15
CA ASP A 568 -10.06 -42.60 -18.83
C ASP A 568 -10.23 -42.77 -17.30
N PHE A 569 -9.13 -43.07 -16.59
CA PHE A 569 -9.14 -43.11 -15.13
C PHE A 569 -9.64 -41.79 -14.53
N ILE A 570 -9.03 -40.65 -14.92
CA ILE A 570 -9.43 -39.32 -14.41
C ILE A 570 -10.92 -39.06 -14.69
N GLN A 571 -11.39 -39.36 -15.90
CA GLN A 571 -12.78 -39.14 -16.29
C GLN A 571 -13.76 -40.00 -15.49
N LYS A 572 -13.40 -41.26 -15.18
CA LYS A 572 -14.24 -42.17 -14.39
C LYS A 572 -14.29 -41.81 -12.92
N ILE A 573 -13.15 -41.47 -12.30
CA ILE A 573 -13.09 -41.22 -10.85
C ILE A 573 -13.55 -39.81 -10.44
N SER A 574 -13.40 -38.81 -11.31
CA SER A 574 -13.63 -37.42 -10.91
C SER A 574 -15.10 -37.11 -10.55
N PRO A 575 -16.12 -37.53 -11.34
CA PRO A 575 -17.51 -37.26 -10.99
C PRO A 575 -17.98 -37.82 -9.63
N PRO A 576 -17.77 -39.12 -9.29
CA PRO A 576 -18.21 -39.64 -8.00
C PRO A 576 -17.46 -39.00 -6.82
N LEU A 577 -16.17 -38.70 -6.97
CA LEU A 577 -15.39 -38.02 -5.93
C LEU A 577 -15.83 -36.56 -5.72
N ALA A 578 -16.07 -35.82 -6.81
CA ALA A 578 -16.59 -34.46 -6.71
C ALA A 578 -17.95 -34.41 -6.01
N ASN A 579 -18.85 -35.36 -6.33
CA ASN A 579 -20.14 -35.49 -5.64
C ASN A 579 -19.93 -35.75 -4.14
N ARG A 580 -19.00 -36.64 -3.77
CA ARG A 580 -18.68 -36.92 -2.37
C ARG A 580 -18.15 -35.68 -1.64
N ILE A 581 -17.23 -34.93 -2.25
CA ILE A 581 -16.68 -33.69 -1.69
C ILE A 581 -17.78 -32.63 -1.47
N ALA A 582 -18.79 -32.56 -2.34
CA ALA A 582 -19.93 -31.65 -2.19
C ALA A 582 -20.65 -31.81 -0.84
N PHE A 583 -20.79 -33.07 -0.38
CA PHE A 583 -21.53 -33.42 0.84
C PHE A 583 -20.78 -33.06 2.13
N TRP A 584 -19.47 -32.82 2.07
CA TRP A 584 -18.70 -32.42 3.26
C TRP A 584 -19.13 -31.06 3.83
N SER A 585 -19.85 -30.26 3.04
CA SER A 585 -20.47 -29.01 3.49
C SER A 585 -21.81 -29.18 4.22
N GLN A 586 -22.45 -30.37 4.16
CA GLN A 586 -23.84 -30.57 4.61
C GLN A 586 -23.98 -31.31 5.96
N SER A 587 -22.91 -31.41 6.76
CA SER A 587 -22.98 -31.90 8.16
C SER A 587 -23.66 -33.27 8.36
N ASN A 588 -23.53 -34.21 7.41
CA ASN A 588 -24.06 -35.56 7.60
C ASN A 588 -23.10 -36.43 8.41
N MET A 589 -23.59 -36.96 9.54
CA MET A 589 -22.79 -37.71 10.53
C MET A 589 -22.57 -39.19 10.14
N GLN A 590 -23.26 -39.70 9.11
CA GLN A 590 -23.16 -41.08 8.62
C GLN A 590 -21.83 -41.39 7.88
N GLU A 591 -21.09 -40.37 7.43
CA GLU A 591 -19.82 -40.58 6.70
C GLU A 591 -18.66 -41.09 7.55
N ALA A 592 -18.71 -40.90 8.88
CA ALA A 592 -17.62 -41.33 9.78
C ALA A 592 -17.40 -42.85 9.78
N THR A 593 -18.37 -43.64 9.31
CA THR A 593 -18.33 -45.11 9.29
C THR A 593 -17.65 -45.69 8.05
N LEU A 594 -17.45 -44.90 6.98
CA LEU A 594 -16.92 -45.39 5.69
C LEU A 594 -15.45 -44.97 5.43
N GLY A 595 -14.87 -44.11 6.28
CA GLY A 595 -13.54 -43.53 6.10
C GLY A 595 -13.40 -42.58 4.91
N LEU A 596 -12.31 -41.80 4.85
CA LEU A 596 -12.06 -40.80 3.82
C LEU A 596 -11.54 -41.42 2.52
N PRO A 597 -11.95 -40.93 1.34
CA PRO A 597 -11.45 -41.44 0.07
C PRO A 597 -9.96 -41.11 -0.11
N SER A 598 -9.22 -42.02 -0.73
CA SER A 598 -7.84 -41.78 -1.13
C SER A 598 -7.59 -42.19 -2.58
N ILE A 599 -6.67 -41.49 -3.25
CA ILE A 599 -6.11 -41.86 -4.55
C ILE A 599 -4.62 -42.11 -4.35
N PHE A 600 -4.13 -43.23 -4.83
CA PHE A 600 -2.73 -43.59 -4.75
C PHE A 600 -2.08 -43.57 -6.14
N ILE A 601 -1.06 -42.74 -6.28
CA ILE A 601 -0.35 -42.53 -7.53
C ILE A 601 1.05 -43.15 -7.42
N THR A 602 1.30 -44.18 -8.22
CA THR A 602 2.62 -44.81 -8.33
C THR A 602 3.29 -44.43 -9.65
N GLY A 603 4.59 -44.70 -9.75
CA GLY A 603 5.32 -44.58 -11.00
C GLY A 603 6.77 -44.13 -10.77
N GLU A 604 7.58 -44.32 -11.79
CA GLU A 604 9.01 -44.01 -11.74
C GLU A 604 9.31 -42.53 -11.43
N THR A 605 10.55 -42.26 -11.04
CA THR A 605 11.04 -40.89 -10.84
C THR A 605 10.94 -40.11 -12.15
N GLY A 606 10.32 -38.93 -12.09
CA GLY A 606 10.17 -38.05 -13.26
C GLY A 606 9.07 -38.45 -14.26
N SER A 607 8.23 -39.46 -13.98
CA SER A 607 7.13 -39.87 -14.88
C SER A 607 5.98 -38.85 -14.97
N GLY A 608 5.89 -37.94 -13.99
CA GLY A 608 4.90 -36.85 -13.95
C GLY A 608 3.76 -37.07 -12.95
N LYS A 609 4.03 -37.67 -11.79
CA LYS A 609 3.02 -37.90 -10.73
C LYS A 609 2.30 -36.63 -10.27
N GLU A 610 3.04 -35.55 -10.00
CA GLU A 610 2.43 -34.26 -9.65
C GLU A 610 1.61 -33.67 -10.81
N PHE A 611 2.07 -33.88 -12.05
CA PHE A 611 1.32 -33.45 -13.22
C PHE A 611 -0.02 -34.21 -13.35
N LEU A 612 -0.02 -35.53 -13.13
CA LEU A 612 -1.27 -36.31 -13.08
C LEU A 612 -2.19 -35.79 -11.98
N PHE A 613 -1.67 -35.57 -10.76
CA PHE A 613 -2.44 -34.99 -9.67
C PHE A 613 -3.10 -33.66 -10.06
N ASN A 614 -2.35 -32.76 -10.70
CA ASN A 614 -2.88 -31.46 -11.13
C ASN A 614 -4.05 -31.61 -12.11
N ASN A 615 -3.99 -32.60 -13.02
CA ASN A 615 -5.10 -32.85 -13.95
C ASN A 615 -6.33 -33.44 -13.25
N ILE A 616 -6.14 -34.34 -12.27
CA ILE A 616 -7.22 -34.83 -11.40
C ILE A 616 -7.89 -33.65 -10.67
N TYR A 617 -7.09 -32.81 -10.02
CA TYR A 617 -7.58 -31.65 -9.29
C TYR A 617 -8.29 -30.64 -10.19
N SER A 618 -7.72 -30.32 -11.36
CA SER A 618 -8.35 -29.41 -12.32
C SER A 618 -9.73 -29.90 -12.75
N ARG A 619 -9.85 -31.21 -13.04
CA ARG A 619 -11.15 -31.81 -13.40
C ARG A 619 -12.14 -31.81 -12.25
N LEU A 620 -11.69 -32.10 -11.02
CA LEU A 620 -12.53 -32.01 -9.82
C LEU A 620 -13.00 -30.57 -9.57
N ASN A 621 -12.12 -29.59 -9.70
CA ASN A 621 -12.41 -28.17 -9.50
C ASN A 621 -13.39 -27.64 -10.56
N GLU A 622 -13.26 -28.07 -11.82
CA GLU A 622 -14.21 -27.76 -12.89
C GLU A 622 -15.62 -28.26 -12.55
N ILE A 623 -15.74 -29.55 -12.19
CA ILE A 623 -17.03 -30.14 -11.79
C ILE A 623 -17.59 -29.43 -10.56
N TYR A 624 -16.73 -29.08 -9.59
CA TYR A 624 -17.12 -28.36 -8.37
C TYR A 624 -17.67 -26.96 -8.65
N LYS A 625 -16.98 -26.18 -9.51
CA LYS A 625 -17.43 -24.86 -9.94
C LYS A 625 -18.76 -24.93 -10.69
N ASP A 626 -18.89 -25.87 -11.62
CA ASP A 626 -20.07 -25.94 -12.49
C ASP A 626 -21.33 -26.46 -11.78
N LYS A 627 -21.18 -27.45 -10.88
CA LYS A 627 -22.33 -28.18 -10.32
C LYS A 627 -22.60 -27.92 -8.85
N ILE A 628 -21.60 -27.49 -8.08
CA ILE A 628 -21.68 -27.51 -6.61
C ILE A 628 -21.66 -26.07 -6.05
N ARG A 629 -20.66 -25.26 -6.40
CA ARG A 629 -20.55 -23.86 -5.96
C ARG A 629 -20.03 -22.95 -7.10
N PRO A 630 -20.92 -22.37 -7.89
CA PRO A 630 -20.56 -21.41 -8.93
C PRO A 630 -19.67 -20.29 -8.39
N GLY A 631 -18.49 -20.13 -8.98
CA GLY A 631 -17.53 -19.08 -8.64
C GLY A 631 -16.58 -19.37 -7.47
N MET A 632 -16.67 -20.52 -6.79
CA MET A 632 -15.78 -20.88 -5.68
C MET A 632 -14.76 -21.96 -6.09
N GLU A 633 -13.49 -21.79 -5.69
CA GLU A 633 -12.44 -22.80 -5.92
C GLU A 633 -12.43 -23.88 -4.85
N LEU A 634 -12.16 -25.12 -5.29
CA LEU A 634 -11.95 -26.27 -4.41
C LEU A 634 -10.71 -26.04 -3.54
N PRO A 635 -10.76 -26.15 -2.20
CA PRO A 635 -9.56 -25.98 -1.38
C PRO A 635 -8.50 -27.03 -1.73
N LEU A 636 -7.24 -26.59 -1.82
CA LEU A 636 -6.11 -27.44 -2.18
C LEU A 636 -4.91 -27.15 -1.28
N LYS A 637 -4.32 -28.22 -0.72
CA LYS A 637 -2.99 -28.18 -0.10
C LYS A 637 -2.10 -29.27 -0.69
N LYS A 638 -0.82 -28.95 -0.88
CA LYS A 638 0.19 -29.91 -1.33
C LYS A 638 1.39 -29.87 -0.41
N THR A 639 1.98 -31.03 -0.14
CA THR A 639 3.25 -31.11 0.56
C THR A 639 4.05 -32.31 0.06
N ASN A 640 5.38 -32.21 0.14
CA ASN A 640 6.27 -33.34 -0.07
C ASN A 640 6.78 -33.81 1.29
N ILE A 641 6.53 -35.07 1.63
CA ILE A 641 6.85 -35.64 2.94
C ILE A 641 8.36 -35.72 3.17
N ALA A 642 9.15 -35.94 2.11
CA ALA A 642 10.61 -35.99 2.18
C ALA A 642 11.26 -34.61 2.44
N ALA A 643 10.51 -33.51 2.34
CA ALA A 643 11.05 -32.16 2.58
C ALA A 643 11.27 -31.84 4.06
N TYR A 644 10.66 -32.62 4.96
CA TYR A 644 10.69 -32.38 6.41
C TYR A 644 11.21 -33.62 7.15
N SER A 645 11.86 -33.40 8.30
CA SER A 645 12.39 -34.48 9.13
C SER A 645 11.73 -34.52 10.51
N GLY A 646 11.29 -35.70 10.95
CA GLY A 646 10.81 -35.95 12.30
C GLY A 646 9.56 -35.13 12.66
N GLU A 647 9.61 -34.39 13.76
CA GLU A 647 8.46 -33.64 14.29
C GLU A 647 7.94 -32.54 13.35
N LEU A 648 8.77 -32.07 12.40
CA LEU A 648 8.37 -31.08 11.40
C LEU A 648 7.36 -31.64 10.39
N THR A 649 7.52 -32.89 9.95
CA THR A 649 6.58 -33.57 9.05
C THR A 649 5.21 -33.70 9.71
N TYR A 650 5.20 -34.12 10.99
CA TYR A 650 3.99 -34.19 11.79
C TYR A 650 3.33 -32.82 11.95
N SER A 651 4.12 -31.81 12.33
CA SER A 651 3.64 -30.44 12.52
C SER A 651 3.04 -29.86 11.24
N GLU A 652 3.61 -30.15 10.07
CA GLU A 652 3.09 -29.66 8.79
C GLU A 652 1.74 -30.33 8.45
N LEU A 653 1.65 -31.66 8.64
CA LEU A 653 0.44 -32.41 8.31
C LEU A 653 -0.71 -32.14 9.27
N PHE A 654 -0.44 -32.19 10.57
CA PHE A 654 -1.46 -32.21 11.63
C PHE A 654 -1.52 -30.91 12.45
N GLY A 655 -0.48 -30.07 12.41
CA GLY A 655 -0.38 -28.83 13.19
C GLY A 655 0.34 -29.00 14.51
N HIS A 656 0.56 -27.89 15.22
CA HIS A 656 1.19 -27.88 16.55
C HIS A 656 0.64 -26.78 17.45
N LYS A 657 0.80 -26.97 18.75
CA LYS A 657 0.60 -25.94 19.77
C LYS A 657 1.92 -25.24 20.09
N ARG A 658 1.88 -23.97 20.49
CA ARG A 658 3.05 -23.21 20.93
C ARG A 658 3.81 -24.00 22.00
N GLY A 659 5.12 -24.14 21.79
CA GLY A 659 6.01 -24.89 22.67
C GLY A 659 6.02 -26.41 22.45
N ALA A 660 5.36 -26.94 21.42
CA ALA A 660 5.37 -28.37 21.11
C ALA A 660 6.75 -28.92 20.69
N TYR A 661 7.61 -28.07 20.12
CA TYR A 661 9.01 -28.39 19.79
C TYR A 661 9.87 -27.11 19.74
N THR A 662 11.18 -27.26 19.62
CA THR A 662 12.12 -26.12 19.56
C THR A 662 11.90 -25.33 18.27
N GLY A 663 11.36 -24.10 18.39
CA GLY A 663 10.98 -23.24 17.25
C GLY A 663 9.47 -23.03 17.09
N ALA A 664 8.63 -23.74 17.84
CA ALA A 664 7.18 -23.57 17.87
C ALA A 664 6.75 -22.32 18.66
N ASN A 665 6.99 -21.12 18.11
CA ASN A 665 6.73 -19.83 18.79
C ASN A 665 5.25 -19.43 18.83
N ALA A 666 4.40 -20.07 18.01
CA ALA A 666 2.96 -19.82 17.94
C ALA A 666 2.21 -21.14 17.66
N ASP A 667 0.89 -21.13 17.83
CA ASP A 667 0.04 -22.24 17.41
C ASP A 667 -0.06 -22.26 15.88
N ARG A 668 -0.13 -23.46 15.28
CA ARG A 668 -0.25 -23.63 13.84
C ARG A 668 -1.24 -24.74 13.47
N GLN A 669 -2.11 -24.46 12.50
CA GLN A 669 -2.98 -25.46 11.89
C GLN A 669 -2.18 -26.32 10.90
N GLY A 670 -2.45 -27.62 10.85
CA GLY A 670 -1.84 -28.52 9.86
C GLY A 670 -2.57 -28.45 8.53
N ILE A 671 -1.92 -28.88 7.44
CA ILE A 671 -2.50 -28.81 6.09
C ILE A 671 -3.80 -29.62 5.96
N LEU A 672 -3.96 -30.70 6.73
CA LEU A 672 -5.19 -31.52 6.71
C LEU A 672 -6.39 -30.74 7.29
N GLU A 673 -6.12 -29.91 8.30
CA GLU A 673 -7.13 -29.03 8.91
C GLU A 673 -7.42 -27.84 8.00
N GLU A 674 -6.39 -27.22 7.43
CA GLU A 674 -6.54 -26.08 6.49
C GLU A 674 -7.26 -26.45 5.19
N ALA A 675 -7.14 -27.71 4.74
CA ALA A 675 -7.77 -28.21 3.53
C ALA A 675 -9.16 -28.80 3.74
N HIS A 676 -9.78 -28.60 4.91
CA HIS A 676 -11.10 -29.14 5.21
C HIS A 676 -12.11 -28.83 4.09
N GLY A 677 -12.79 -29.86 3.60
CA GLY A 677 -13.73 -29.77 2.49
C GLY A 677 -13.09 -29.76 1.09
N GLY A 678 -11.80 -30.06 0.99
CA GLY A 678 -11.02 -30.00 -0.25
C GLY A 678 -10.11 -31.20 -0.48
N VAL A 679 -8.97 -30.96 -1.12
CA VAL A 679 -8.01 -31.99 -1.58
C VAL A 679 -6.64 -31.76 -0.95
N VAL A 680 -6.00 -32.84 -0.52
CA VAL A 680 -4.61 -32.81 -0.01
C VAL A 680 -3.74 -33.72 -0.86
N PHE A 681 -2.64 -33.20 -1.39
CA PHE A 681 -1.63 -33.98 -2.10
C PHE A 681 -0.41 -34.23 -1.22
N LEU A 682 -0.07 -35.50 -1.01
CA LEU A 682 1.12 -35.95 -0.29
C LEU A 682 2.08 -36.62 -1.28
N ASP A 683 3.16 -35.93 -1.62
CA ASP A 683 4.22 -36.50 -2.44
C ASP A 683 5.24 -37.25 -1.57
N GLU A 684 5.80 -38.32 -2.14
CA GLU A 684 6.73 -39.25 -1.50
C GLU A 684 6.23 -39.81 -0.15
N ILE A 685 5.00 -40.35 -0.11
CA ILE A 685 4.41 -40.97 1.09
C ILE A 685 5.24 -42.13 1.66
N GLY A 686 6.08 -42.77 0.83
CA GLY A 686 7.03 -43.79 1.27
C GLY A 686 8.19 -43.28 2.14
N ASP A 687 8.31 -41.97 2.35
CA ASP A 687 9.26 -41.33 3.26
C ASP A 687 8.63 -40.94 4.61
N ALA A 688 7.34 -41.24 4.82
CA ALA A 688 6.68 -40.94 6.09
C ALA A 688 7.27 -41.76 7.25
N ASP A 689 7.58 -41.09 8.35
CA ASP A 689 8.04 -41.76 9.57
C ASP A 689 6.90 -42.57 10.24
N PRO A 690 7.21 -43.56 11.10
CA PRO A 690 6.20 -44.42 11.71
C PRO A 690 5.12 -43.68 12.51
N LYS A 691 5.44 -42.57 13.19
CA LYS A 691 4.48 -41.79 13.99
C LYS A 691 3.50 -41.07 13.07
N THR A 692 4.00 -40.53 11.96
CA THR A 692 3.18 -39.92 10.92
C THR A 692 2.27 -40.95 10.24
N GLN A 693 2.78 -42.16 9.94
CA GLN A 693 1.97 -43.23 9.35
C GLN A 693 0.76 -43.62 10.23
N VAL A 694 0.97 -43.76 11.54
CA VAL A 694 -0.13 -44.11 12.49
C VAL A 694 -1.22 -43.04 12.52
N GLN A 695 -0.87 -41.76 12.50
CA GLN A 695 -1.87 -40.69 12.51
C GLN A 695 -2.56 -40.53 11.15
N LEU A 696 -1.85 -40.73 10.05
CA LEU A 696 -2.47 -40.72 8.71
C LEU A 696 -3.50 -41.83 8.58
N LEU A 697 -3.23 -43.03 9.12
CA LEU A 697 -4.22 -44.11 9.15
C LEU A 697 -5.47 -43.70 9.94
N ARG A 698 -5.30 -43.17 11.16
CA ARG A 698 -6.44 -42.70 11.98
C ARG A 698 -7.25 -41.61 11.28
N PHE A 699 -6.56 -40.69 10.62
CA PHE A 699 -7.18 -39.64 9.84
C PHE A 699 -7.99 -40.21 8.66
N LEU A 700 -7.45 -41.17 7.92
CA LEU A 700 -8.17 -41.82 6.82
C LEU A 700 -9.37 -42.65 7.30
N ASP A 701 -9.31 -43.20 8.51
CA ASP A 701 -10.41 -44.00 9.06
C ASP A 701 -11.61 -43.16 9.51
N ASN A 702 -11.39 -42.03 10.18
CA ASN A 702 -12.49 -41.26 10.79
C ASN A 702 -12.38 -39.72 10.67
N GLY A 703 -11.36 -39.20 9.98
CA GLY A 703 -11.09 -37.77 9.83
C GLY A 703 -10.45 -37.11 11.04
N GLY A 704 -10.09 -37.86 12.07
CA GLY A 704 -9.51 -37.35 13.31
C GLY A 704 -8.08 -36.85 13.14
N ILE A 705 -7.81 -35.67 13.72
CA ILE A 705 -6.51 -34.98 13.73
C ILE A 705 -6.19 -34.59 15.17
N VAL A 706 -4.94 -34.79 15.58
CA VAL A 706 -4.42 -34.30 16.86
C VAL A 706 -3.16 -33.49 16.58
N ARG A 707 -3.12 -32.23 17.04
CA ARG A 707 -1.94 -31.38 16.87
C ARG A 707 -0.82 -31.84 17.80
N LEU A 708 0.43 -31.63 17.39
CA LEU A 708 1.58 -31.91 18.24
C LEU A 708 1.52 -31.01 19.49
N GLY A 709 1.64 -31.62 20.68
CA GLY A 709 1.56 -30.91 21.96
C GLY A 709 0.12 -30.57 22.41
N GLU A 710 -0.90 -31.12 21.75
CA GLU A 710 -2.31 -30.96 22.11
C GLU A 710 -2.97 -32.35 22.28
N ASN A 711 -3.95 -32.47 23.18
CA ASN A 711 -4.75 -33.69 23.38
C ASN A 711 -6.19 -33.53 22.90
N ILE A 712 -6.46 -32.53 22.06
CA ILE A 712 -7.78 -32.22 21.53
C ILE A 712 -7.89 -32.82 20.13
N THR A 713 -8.82 -33.75 19.96
CA THR A 713 -9.14 -34.31 18.64
C THR A 713 -9.98 -33.32 17.85
N ARG A 714 -9.53 -33.03 16.63
CA ARG A 714 -10.21 -32.21 15.62
C ARG A 714 -10.62 -33.11 14.47
N TYR A 715 -11.60 -32.70 13.68
CA TYR A 715 -12.06 -33.47 12.54
C TYR A 715 -11.92 -32.68 11.25
N ALA A 716 -11.32 -33.29 10.24
CA ALA A 716 -11.33 -32.77 8.89
C ALA A 716 -11.68 -33.84 7.87
N ARG A 717 -12.28 -33.40 6.76
CA ARG A 717 -12.64 -34.26 5.63
C ARG A 717 -11.94 -33.73 4.39
N VAL A 718 -11.08 -34.55 3.80
CA VAL A 718 -10.33 -34.21 2.59
C VAL A 718 -10.27 -35.42 1.68
N LEU A 719 -10.13 -35.19 0.37
CA LEU A 719 -9.70 -36.22 -0.56
C LEU A 719 -8.17 -36.28 -0.48
N LEU A 720 -7.64 -37.40 0.04
CA LEU A 720 -6.20 -37.58 0.11
C LEU A 720 -5.68 -38.13 -1.21
N VAL A 721 -4.71 -37.49 -1.83
CA VAL A 721 -4.00 -38.03 -2.99
C VAL A 721 -2.54 -38.23 -2.59
N ALA A 722 -2.13 -39.48 -2.47
CA ALA A 722 -0.77 -39.84 -2.06
C ALA A 722 0.02 -40.35 -3.26
N ALA A 723 1.29 -39.95 -3.38
CA ALA A 723 2.18 -40.37 -4.45
C ALA A 723 3.51 -40.91 -3.90
N THR A 724 4.10 -41.87 -4.60
CA THR A 724 5.44 -42.39 -4.26
C THR A 724 6.12 -42.99 -5.48
N ASN A 725 7.45 -42.93 -5.51
CA ASN A 725 8.27 -43.71 -6.43
C ASN A 725 8.77 -45.05 -5.83
N LYS A 726 8.65 -45.22 -4.51
CA LYS A 726 9.20 -46.37 -3.79
C LYS A 726 8.27 -47.57 -3.86
N ASN A 727 8.86 -48.76 -3.80
CA ASN A 727 8.12 -50.00 -3.66
C ASN A 727 7.64 -50.18 -2.21
N LEU A 728 6.42 -49.73 -1.90
CA LEU A 728 5.88 -49.81 -0.54
C LEU A 728 5.72 -51.26 -0.04
N ARG A 729 5.49 -52.23 -0.93
CA ARG A 729 5.40 -53.64 -0.53
C ARG A 729 6.73 -54.15 0.01
N GLN A 730 7.83 -53.74 -0.60
CA GLN A 730 9.17 -54.05 -0.09
C GLN A 730 9.41 -53.37 1.26
N LEU A 731 9.02 -52.10 1.42
CA LEU A 731 9.16 -51.39 2.70
C LEU A 731 8.32 -52.01 3.83
N ILE A 732 7.17 -52.63 3.51
CA ILE A 732 6.37 -53.39 4.47
C ILE A 732 7.14 -54.63 4.95
N VAL A 733 7.74 -55.39 4.02
CA VAL A 733 8.57 -56.56 4.36
C VAL A 733 9.77 -56.16 5.23
N GLU A 734 10.35 -54.98 4.98
CA GLU A 734 11.45 -54.42 5.76
C GLU A 734 11.03 -53.78 7.09
N GLY A 735 9.72 -53.74 7.40
CA GLY A 735 9.18 -53.14 8.63
C GLY A 735 9.23 -51.61 8.67
N LEU A 736 9.49 -50.96 7.53
CA LEU A 736 9.62 -49.50 7.39
C LEU A 736 8.30 -48.80 7.02
N PHE A 737 7.32 -49.55 6.54
CA PHE A 737 5.99 -49.04 6.20
C PHE A 737 4.90 -49.96 6.75
N ARG A 738 3.80 -49.39 7.24
CA ARG A 738 2.71 -50.19 7.80
C ARG A 738 1.76 -50.72 6.74
N GLU A 739 1.45 -52.00 6.85
CA GLU A 739 0.55 -52.72 5.94
C GLU A 739 -0.88 -52.17 5.98
N ASP A 740 -1.38 -51.82 7.17
CA ASP A 740 -2.71 -51.24 7.37
C ASP A 740 -2.92 -49.92 6.60
N LEU A 741 -1.96 -48.99 6.68
CA LEU A 741 -1.97 -47.75 5.93
C LEU A 741 -1.87 -47.99 4.42
N TYR A 742 -1.06 -48.95 3.98
CA TYR A 742 -0.94 -49.29 2.56
C TYR A 742 -2.29 -49.73 1.97
N HIS A 743 -3.03 -50.59 2.67
CA HIS A 743 -4.37 -51.00 2.23
C HIS A 743 -5.35 -49.83 2.17
N ARG A 744 -5.28 -48.89 3.12
CA ARG A 744 -6.17 -47.72 3.15
C ARG A 744 -5.88 -46.70 2.04
N LEU A 745 -4.63 -46.58 1.62
CA LEU A 745 -4.20 -45.68 0.54
C LEU A 745 -4.53 -46.26 -0.85
N THR A 746 -4.46 -47.58 -1.02
CA THR A 746 -4.49 -48.22 -2.34
C THR A 746 -5.90 -48.45 -2.92
N GLU A 747 -6.95 -47.90 -2.29
CA GLU A 747 -8.35 -48.06 -2.73
C GLU A 747 -8.60 -47.60 -4.17
N LEU A 748 -7.99 -46.49 -4.59
CA LEU A 748 -8.02 -46.01 -5.97
C LEU A 748 -6.58 -45.81 -6.45
N THR A 749 -6.00 -46.84 -7.03
CA THR A 749 -4.59 -46.80 -7.48
C THR A 749 -4.49 -46.52 -8.98
N ILE A 750 -3.56 -45.63 -9.36
CA ILE A 750 -3.13 -45.41 -10.73
C ILE A 750 -1.62 -45.39 -10.81
N GLU A 751 -1.08 -46.14 -11.76
CA GLU A 751 0.34 -46.10 -12.11
C GLU A 751 0.55 -45.12 -13.27
N VAL A 752 1.44 -44.15 -13.07
CA VAL A 752 1.83 -43.22 -14.13
C VAL A 752 2.81 -43.92 -15.07
N PRO A 753 2.45 -44.12 -16.35
CA PRO A 753 3.31 -44.82 -17.29
C PRO A 753 4.64 -44.08 -17.47
N SER A 754 5.73 -44.83 -17.47
CA SER A 754 7.05 -44.33 -17.85
C SER A 754 7.02 -43.82 -19.29
N LEU A 755 7.93 -42.92 -19.63
CA LEU A 755 8.04 -42.39 -20.99
C LEU A 755 8.37 -43.51 -22.01
N ASN A 756 9.02 -44.59 -21.56
CA ASN A 756 9.33 -45.75 -22.39
C ASN A 756 8.10 -46.59 -22.77
N GLU A 757 7.03 -46.54 -21.97
CA GLU A 757 5.76 -47.23 -22.24
C GLU A 757 4.82 -46.42 -23.15
N ARG A 758 5.13 -45.14 -23.38
CA ARG A 758 4.37 -44.22 -24.22
C ARG A 758 5.25 -43.49 -25.24
N ARG A 759 6.08 -44.24 -25.97
CA ARG A 759 7.05 -43.66 -26.93
C ARG A 759 6.40 -42.83 -28.03
N GLU A 760 5.18 -43.16 -28.42
CA GLU A 760 4.39 -42.45 -29.43
C GLU A 760 4.14 -40.98 -29.05
N ASP A 761 4.10 -40.67 -27.75
CA ASP A 761 3.82 -39.32 -27.24
C ASP A 761 5.07 -38.42 -27.21
N ILE A 762 6.28 -39.00 -27.33
CA ILE A 762 7.55 -38.27 -27.19
C ILE A 762 7.67 -37.13 -28.21
N GLY A 763 7.18 -37.33 -29.43
CA GLY A 763 7.24 -36.30 -30.48
C GLY A 763 6.51 -35.02 -30.09
N ASP A 764 5.26 -35.13 -29.65
CA ASP A 764 4.43 -34.00 -29.25
C ASP A 764 4.92 -33.37 -27.93
N LEU A 765 5.35 -34.20 -26.98
CA LEU A 765 5.97 -33.74 -25.74
C LEU A 765 7.24 -32.93 -26.03
N ALA A 766 8.05 -33.36 -26.99
CA ALA A 766 9.28 -32.67 -27.36
C ALA A 766 9.02 -31.31 -28.00
N VAL A 767 8.03 -31.20 -28.88
CA VAL A 767 7.60 -29.92 -29.47
C VAL A 767 7.12 -28.97 -28.37
N HIS A 768 6.21 -29.43 -27.51
CA HIS A 768 5.67 -28.61 -26.43
C HIS A 768 6.75 -28.11 -25.47
N PHE A 769 7.62 -29.01 -24.97
CA PHE A 769 8.66 -28.62 -24.04
C PHE A 769 9.72 -27.73 -24.68
N LEU A 770 10.06 -27.94 -25.95
CA LEU A 770 10.97 -27.05 -26.66
C LEU A 770 10.39 -25.62 -26.77
N GLY A 771 9.08 -25.51 -27.07
CA GLY A 771 8.35 -24.24 -27.06
C GLY A 771 8.38 -23.53 -25.70
N GLN A 772 8.09 -24.26 -24.61
CA GLN A 772 8.17 -23.73 -23.25
C GLN A 772 9.58 -23.25 -22.91
N LEU A 773 10.59 -24.08 -23.18
CA LEU A 773 11.98 -23.75 -22.86
C LEU A 773 12.46 -22.54 -23.67
N PHE A 774 12.12 -22.45 -24.95
CA PHE A 774 12.48 -21.29 -25.77
C PHE A 774 11.90 -20.00 -25.21
N ARG A 775 10.63 -19.97 -24.78
CA ARG A 775 10.03 -18.76 -24.19
C ARG A 775 10.76 -18.25 -22.94
N VAL A 776 11.34 -19.16 -22.17
CA VAL A 776 12.08 -18.84 -20.94
C VAL A 776 13.53 -18.46 -21.22
N TYR A 777 14.18 -19.12 -22.17
CA TYR A 777 15.63 -19.01 -22.43
C TYR A 777 15.98 -18.25 -23.72
N LYS A 778 15.01 -17.74 -24.47
CA LYS A 778 15.25 -16.91 -25.65
C LYS A 778 15.93 -15.60 -25.24
N LYS A 779 16.79 -15.09 -26.11
CA LYS A 779 17.44 -13.79 -25.91
C LYS A 779 16.43 -12.65 -26.11
N PRO A 780 16.68 -11.45 -25.55
CA PRO A 780 15.79 -10.30 -25.73
C PRO A 780 15.48 -9.96 -27.19
N GLU A 781 16.41 -10.26 -28.10
CA GLU A 781 16.28 -9.99 -29.53
C GLU A 781 15.49 -11.08 -30.28
N GLU A 782 15.25 -12.24 -29.66
CA GLU A 782 14.56 -13.38 -30.27
C GLU A 782 13.04 -13.27 -30.06
N THR A 783 12.29 -13.41 -31.16
CA THR A 783 10.83 -13.40 -31.16
C THR A 783 10.28 -14.84 -31.15
N ASP A 784 8.96 -14.99 -30.97
CA ASP A 784 8.32 -16.30 -31.05
C ASP A 784 8.42 -16.93 -32.46
N ALA A 785 8.70 -16.14 -33.49
CA ALA A 785 8.96 -16.63 -34.85
C ALA A 785 10.30 -17.37 -34.97
N ASP A 786 11.23 -17.11 -34.05
CA ASP A 786 12.57 -17.71 -34.03
C ASP A 786 12.62 -19.04 -33.27
N LEU A 787 11.45 -19.58 -32.89
CA LEU A 787 11.34 -20.86 -32.17
C LEU A 787 12.00 -22.00 -32.97
N PRO A 788 13.00 -22.70 -32.39
CA PRO A 788 13.70 -23.76 -33.08
C PRO A 788 12.81 -24.95 -33.43
N THR A 789 13.11 -25.61 -34.54
CA THR A 789 12.38 -26.81 -34.99
C THR A 789 13.22 -28.08 -34.83
N LEU A 790 12.58 -29.19 -34.49
CA LEU A 790 13.23 -30.51 -34.45
C LEU A 790 13.19 -31.15 -35.84
N SER A 791 14.36 -31.48 -36.40
CA SER A 791 14.47 -32.30 -37.61
C SER A 791 13.86 -33.70 -37.40
N ARG A 792 13.52 -34.39 -38.49
CA ARG A 792 13.02 -35.78 -38.43
C ARG A 792 13.97 -36.71 -37.67
N GLY A 793 15.27 -36.65 -37.98
CA GLY A 793 16.28 -37.46 -37.30
C GLY A 793 16.44 -37.13 -35.81
N ALA A 794 16.24 -35.87 -35.40
CA ALA A 794 16.23 -35.49 -33.99
C ALA A 794 15.04 -36.13 -33.24
N ARG A 795 13.85 -36.13 -33.85
CA ARG A 795 12.66 -36.78 -33.29
C ARG A 795 12.85 -38.28 -33.14
N GLU A 796 13.37 -38.94 -34.18
CA GLU A 796 13.66 -40.38 -34.14
C GLU A 796 14.70 -40.73 -33.06
N ALA A 797 15.74 -39.91 -32.89
CA ALA A 797 16.72 -40.08 -31.82
C ALA A 797 16.09 -39.97 -30.42
N LEU A 798 15.18 -39.03 -30.21
CA LEU A 798 14.44 -38.89 -28.95
C LEU A 798 13.50 -40.07 -28.70
N ILE A 799 12.82 -40.58 -29.73
CA ILE A 799 11.89 -41.72 -29.61
C ILE A 799 12.63 -43.01 -29.24
N ASN A 800 13.84 -43.21 -29.78
CA ASN A 800 14.63 -44.44 -29.56
C ASN A 800 15.46 -44.42 -28.26
N HIS A 801 15.59 -43.27 -27.59
CA HIS A 801 16.32 -43.15 -26.33
C HIS A 801 15.58 -43.88 -25.18
N HIS A 802 16.32 -44.51 -24.27
CA HIS A 802 15.73 -45.13 -23.07
C HIS A 802 15.78 -44.16 -21.90
N TYR A 803 14.60 -43.80 -21.39
CA TYR A 803 14.47 -42.76 -20.36
C TYR A 803 14.42 -43.38 -18.98
N THR A 804 15.39 -43.05 -18.13
CA THR A 804 15.40 -43.44 -16.71
C THR A 804 14.90 -42.31 -15.80
N GLY A 805 15.06 -41.05 -16.25
CA GLY A 805 14.50 -39.86 -15.60
C GLY A 805 13.19 -39.38 -16.24
N ASN A 806 12.62 -40.15 -17.18
CA ASN A 806 11.32 -39.90 -17.81
C ASN A 806 11.19 -38.48 -18.39
N ILE A 807 10.10 -37.76 -18.07
CA ILE A 807 9.81 -36.41 -18.59
C ILE A 807 10.89 -35.40 -18.16
N ARG A 808 11.47 -35.57 -16.95
CA ARG A 808 12.54 -34.70 -16.45
C ARG A 808 13.80 -34.84 -17.30
N GLU A 809 14.12 -36.07 -17.71
CA GLU A 809 15.23 -36.35 -18.61
C GLU A 809 14.97 -35.78 -20.01
N LEU A 810 13.79 -35.98 -20.59
CA LEU A 810 13.41 -35.41 -21.89
C LEU A 810 13.55 -33.87 -21.90
N ARG A 811 13.02 -33.18 -20.89
CA ARG A 811 13.17 -31.71 -20.75
C ARG A 811 14.63 -31.29 -20.65
N SER A 812 15.46 -32.06 -19.93
CA SER A 812 16.89 -31.77 -19.76
C SER A 812 17.69 -31.99 -21.06
N ILE A 813 17.32 -32.99 -21.87
CA ILE A 813 17.88 -33.20 -23.20
C ILE A 813 17.52 -32.03 -24.11
N LEU A 814 16.24 -31.63 -24.15
CA LEU A 814 15.76 -30.53 -24.98
C LEU A 814 16.34 -29.17 -24.57
N LEU A 815 16.49 -28.91 -23.26
CA LEU A 815 17.13 -27.68 -22.77
C LEU A 815 18.59 -27.59 -23.23
N ARG A 816 19.35 -28.68 -23.11
CA ARG A 816 20.74 -28.72 -23.58
C ARG A 816 20.80 -28.53 -25.09
N ALA A 817 19.95 -29.23 -25.85
CA ALA A 817 19.87 -29.06 -27.29
C ALA A 817 19.50 -27.62 -27.68
N LEU A 818 18.59 -26.98 -26.95
CA LEU A 818 18.19 -25.59 -27.15
C LEU A 818 19.35 -24.62 -26.89
N ILE A 819 20.08 -24.78 -25.79
CA ILE A 819 21.19 -23.89 -25.39
C ILE A 819 22.39 -24.03 -26.35
N PHE A 820 22.73 -25.27 -26.74
CA PHE A 820 23.89 -25.55 -27.58
C PHE A 820 23.58 -25.60 -29.08
N ARG A 821 22.36 -25.21 -29.48
CA ARG A 821 21.95 -25.19 -30.90
C ARG A 821 22.86 -24.25 -31.70
N ARG A 822 23.30 -24.71 -32.88
CA ARG A 822 24.08 -23.89 -33.82
C ARG A 822 23.21 -23.19 -34.86
N ALA A 823 21.98 -23.66 -35.05
CA ALA A 823 21.04 -23.17 -36.05
C ALA A 823 19.60 -23.24 -35.52
N ALA A 824 18.66 -22.69 -36.30
CA ALA A 824 17.23 -22.73 -36.00
C ALA A 824 16.63 -24.16 -36.04
N THR A 825 17.29 -25.09 -36.73
CA THR A 825 16.88 -26.51 -36.77
C THR A 825 17.80 -27.35 -35.91
N ILE A 826 17.24 -28.04 -34.91
CA ILE A 826 17.94 -29.00 -34.06
C ILE A 826 17.99 -30.35 -34.80
N THR A 827 19.21 -30.81 -35.05
CA THR A 827 19.51 -32.02 -35.82
C THR A 827 19.66 -33.25 -34.93
N ALA A 828 19.73 -34.43 -35.56
CA ALA A 828 20.00 -35.68 -34.83
C ALA A 828 21.37 -35.68 -34.14
N GLU A 829 22.37 -34.98 -34.72
CA GLU A 829 23.70 -34.83 -34.13
C GLU A 829 23.65 -33.97 -32.87
N ASP A 830 22.89 -32.86 -32.90
CA ASP A 830 22.71 -32.00 -31.73
C ASP A 830 22.08 -32.76 -30.55
N ILE A 831 21.07 -33.60 -30.82
CA ILE A 831 20.47 -34.46 -29.79
C ILE A 831 21.49 -35.48 -29.28
N ARG A 832 22.17 -36.22 -30.15
CA ARG A 832 23.16 -37.23 -29.76
C ARG A 832 24.32 -36.64 -28.94
N ALA A 833 24.74 -35.42 -29.24
CA ALA A 833 25.79 -34.73 -28.50
C ALA A 833 25.39 -34.40 -27.05
N VAL A 834 24.08 -34.27 -26.77
CA VAL A 834 23.55 -33.95 -25.43
C VAL A 834 22.88 -35.13 -24.73
N LEU A 835 22.70 -36.26 -25.40
CA LEU A 835 22.22 -37.48 -24.75
C LEU A 835 23.23 -37.91 -23.67
N PRO A 836 22.77 -38.27 -22.47
CA PRO A 836 23.65 -38.96 -21.53
C PRO A 836 24.05 -40.29 -22.19
N GLY A 837 25.36 -40.52 -22.38
CA GLY A 837 25.88 -41.76 -22.95
C GLY A 837 25.34 -43.00 -22.21
N PRO A 838 25.35 -44.19 -22.84
CA PRO A 838 24.75 -45.39 -22.27
C PRO A 838 25.24 -45.60 -20.84
N THR A 839 24.28 -45.74 -19.93
CA THR A 839 24.43 -45.91 -18.49
C THR A 839 25.63 -46.77 -18.12
N GLN A 840 26.71 -46.13 -17.68
CA GLN A 840 27.59 -46.76 -16.70
C GLN A 840 26.99 -46.56 -15.30
N PRO A 841 27.10 -47.56 -14.43
CA PRO A 841 26.44 -47.54 -13.13
C PRO A 841 26.92 -46.36 -12.27
N SER A 842 25.96 -45.52 -11.88
CA SER A 842 25.98 -44.53 -10.78
C SER A 842 27.12 -43.50 -10.74
N ALA A 843 26.76 -42.23 -11.00
CA ALA A 843 27.58 -41.06 -10.67
C ALA A 843 27.96 -40.99 -9.17
N GLY A 844 27.22 -41.69 -8.31
CA GLY A 844 27.57 -41.89 -6.90
C GLY A 844 28.95 -42.53 -6.70
N HIS A 845 29.28 -43.59 -7.45
CA HIS A 845 30.56 -44.30 -7.29
C HIS A 845 31.77 -43.50 -7.82
N ARG A 846 31.58 -42.68 -8.86
CA ARG A 846 32.67 -41.87 -9.44
C ARG A 846 32.94 -40.61 -8.61
N ALA A 847 31.89 -39.97 -8.08
CA ALA A 847 32.03 -38.88 -7.11
C ALA A 847 32.59 -39.39 -5.78
N GLN A 848 32.20 -40.58 -5.29
CA GLN A 848 32.85 -41.20 -4.12
C GLN A 848 34.31 -41.59 -4.37
N LYS A 849 34.66 -42.09 -5.57
CA LYS A 849 36.06 -42.36 -5.93
C LYS A 849 36.90 -41.10 -6.06
N LEU A 850 36.37 -40.03 -6.67
CA LEU A 850 37.08 -38.75 -6.78
C LEU A 850 37.21 -38.05 -5.40
N ALA A 851 36.14 -38.04 -4.62
CA ALA A 851 36.15 -37.48 -3.26
C ALA A 851 37.03 -38.30 -2.32
N GLY A 852 37.08 -39.62 -2.48
CA GLY A 852 38.01 -40.49 -1.77
C GLY A 852 39.48 -40.20 -2.12
N ALA A 853 39.79 -40.09 -3.42
CA ALA A 853 41.15 -39.79 -3.88
C ALA A 853 41.64 -38.39 -3.44
N LEU A 854 40.78 -37.37 -3.50
CA LEU A 854 41.11 -36.04 -2.98
C LEU A 854 41.17 -36.02 -1.44
N ALA A 855 40.34 -36.79 -0.75
CA ALA A 855 40.41 -36.90 0.71
C ALA A 855 41.70 -37.59 1.16
N ASP A 856 42.19 -38.58 0.42
CA ASP A 856 43.50 -39.20 0.65
C ASP A 856 44.65 -38.19 0.46
N GLU A 857 44.57 -37.31 -0.53
CA GLU A 857 45.55 -36.24 -0.75
C GLU A 857 45.52 -35.20 0.38
N VAL A 858 44.33 -34.70 0.76
CA VAL A 858 44.15 -33.72 1.83
C VAL A 858 44.58 -34.28 3.18
N PHE A 859 44.21 -35.53 3.49
CA PHE A 859 44.65 -36.19 4.72
C PHE A 859 46.16 -36.49 4.69
N GLY A 860 46.72 -36.86 3.54
CA GLY A 860 48.16 -37.05 3.35
C GLY A 860 48.98 -35.77 3.53
N ASP A 861 48.47 -34.62 3.09
CA ASP A 861 49.06 -33.30 3.35
C ASP A 861 49.13 -32.99 4.85
N ILE A 862 48.06 -33.29 5.59
CA ILE A 862 47.99 -33.07 7.04
C ILE A 862 48.95 -34.01 7.77
N ARG A 863 48.93 -35.30 7.44
CA ARG A 863 49.80 -36.31 8.05
C ARG A 863 51.28 -36.04 7.81
N ALA A 864 51.63 -35.53 6.63
CA ALA A 864 53.01 -35.13 6.31
C ALA A 864 53.44 -33.82 7.00
N GLY A 865 52.55 -33.17 7.77
CA GLY A 865 52.81 -31.89 8.44
C GLY A 865 52.90 -30.70 7.50
N ARG A 866 52.43 -30.83 6.25
CA ARG A 866 52.48 -29.75 5.25
C ARG A 866 51.40 -28.69 5.48
N LYS A 867 50.27 -29.08 6.08
CA LYS A 867 49.15 -28.21 6.47
C LYS A 867 48.52 -28.73 7.76
N ASP A 868 47.83 -27.88 8.50
CA ASP A 868 46.98 -28.28 9.62
C ASP A 868 45.50 -28.43 9.18
N PHE A 869 44.64 -28.93 10.07
CA PHE A 869 43.20 -29.00 9.84
C PHE A 869 42.59 -27.68 9.38
N TRP A 870 43.06 -26.55 9.91
CA TRP A 870 42.48 -25.24 9.65
C TRP A 870 42.73 -24.80 8.21
N GLN A 871 43.94 -25.03 7.70
CA GLN A 871 44.36 -24.72 6.33
C GLN A 871 43.88 -25.74 5.31
N ALA A 872 43.88 -27.03 5.67
CA ALA A 872 43.56 -28.11 4.74
C ALA A 872 42.06 -28.42 4.65
N VAL A 873 41.29 -28.13 5.71
CA VAL A 873 39.87 -28.53 5.80
C VAL A 873 38.95 -27.35 6.12
N TYR A 874 39.19 -26.63 7.22
CA TYR A 874 38.26 -25.59 7.69
C TYR A 874 38.16 -24.38 6.75
N GLU A 875 39.30 -23.79 6.37
CA GLU A 875 39.34 -22.62 5.49
C GLU A 875 38.82 -22.94 4.07
N PRO A 876 39.25 -24.04 3.41
CA PRO A 876 38.69 -24.40 2.12
C PRO A 876 37.18 -24.69 2.17
N TYR A 877 36.68 -25.32 3.24
CA TYR A 877 35.24 -25.51 3.44
C TYR A 877 34.50 -24.18 3.64
N SER A 878 35.04 -23.27 4.45
CA SER A 878 34.44 -21.95 4.70
C SER A 878 34.40 -21.05 3.46
N ARG A 879 35.29 -21.29 2.48
CA ARG A 879 35.35 -20.62 1.17
C ARG A 879 34.63 -21.38 0.06
N SER A 880 33.81 -22.39 0.40
CA SER A 880 33.08 -23.24 -0.55
C SER A 880 33.97 -23.98 -1.57
N ARG A 881 35.25 -24.21 -1.24
CA ARG A 881 36.21 -24.99 -2.05
C ARG A 881 36.24 -26.47 -1.69
N LEU A 882 35.71 -26.85 -0.53
CA LEU A 882 35.46 -28.24 -0.13
C LEU A 882 33.96 -28.46 0.12
N THR A 883 33.44 -29.59 -0.33
CA THR A 883 32.07 -30.03 0.01
C THR A 883 32.03 -30.73 1.36
N ARG A 884 30.85 -30.83 1.96
CA ARG A 884 30.64 -31.53 3.23
C ARG A 884 31.05 -32.99 3.14
N GLU A 885 30.72 -33.67 2.04
CA GLU A 885 31.04 -35.08 1.80
C GLU A 885 32.56 -35.33 1.81
N MET A 886 33.34 -34.37 1.28
CA MET A 886 34.80 -34.46 1.24
C MET A 886 35.41 -34.28 2.63
N VAL A 887 34.85 -33.37 3.45
CA VAL A 887 35.25 -33.24 4.86
C VAL A 887 34.95 -34.52 5.63
N VAL A 888 33.76 -35.11 5.46
CA VAL A 888 33.41 -36.39 6.10
C VAL A 888 34.38 -37.50 5.67
N ALA A 889 34.73 -37.58 4.39
CA ALA A 889 35.70 -38.57 3.90
C ALA A 889 37.10 -38.41 4.54
N VAL A 890 37.59 -37.19 4.72
CA VAL A 890 38.85 -36.91 5.44
C VAL A 890 38.79 -37.35 6.91
N ILE A 891 37.66 -37.10 7.59
CA ILE A 891 37.45 -37.54 8.97
C ILE A 891 37.39 -39.07 9.06
N GLU A 892 36.67 -39.74 8.17
CA GLU A 892 36.59 -41.19 8.13
C GLU A 892 37.96 -41.82 7.82
N ARG A 893 38.82 -41.16 7.03
CA ARG A 893 40.20 -41.61 6.81
C ARG A 893 41.05 -41.54 8.08
N ALA A 894 40.93 -40.45 8.84
CA ALA A 894 41.57 -40.32 10.14
C ALA A 894 41.06 -41.38 11.14
N ARG A 895 39.75 -41.66 11.15
CA ARG A 895 39.14 -42.73 11.98
C ARG A 895 39.67 -44.10 11.61
N ALA A 896 39.80 -44.40 10.32
CA ALA A 896 40.36 -45.66 9.81
C ALA A 896 41.82 -45.88 10.23
N GLU A 897 42.60 -44.82 10.49
CA GLU A 897 43.96 -44.89 11.04
C GLU A 897 44.00 -44.88 12.59
N GLY A 898 42.87 -45.12 13.26
CA GLY A 898 42.81 -45.32 14.71
C GLY A 898 42.42 -44.07 15.52
N ALA A 899 42.06 -42.97 14.86
CA ALA A 899 41.55 -41.76 15.51
C ALA A 899 40.03 -41.84 15.79
N GLY A 900 39.61 -42.83 16.59
CA GLY A 900 38.18 -43.06 16.86
C GLY A 900 37.53 -42.09 17.85
N THR A 901 38.32 -41.35 18.65
CA THR A 901 37.79 -40.41 19.66
C THR A 901 38.09 -38.97 19.28
N MET A 902 37.25 -38.01 19.72
CA MET A 902 37.41 -36.60 19.38
C MET A 902 38.80 -36.00 19.72
N PRO A 903 39.42 -36.31 20.87
CA PRO A 903 40.81 -35.91 21.13
C PRO A 903 41.81 -36.53 20.14
N LYS A 904 41.64 -37.81 19.78
CA LYS A 904 42.52 -38.46 18.80
C LYS A 904 42.35 -37.87 17.40
N LEU A 905 41.14 -37.45 17.02
CA LEU A 905 40.89 -36.76 15.76
C LEU A 905 41.57 -35.39 15.70
N ALA A 906 41.48 -34.62 16.79
CA ALA A 906 42.16 -33.33 16.87
C ALA A 906 43.68 -33.48 16.72
N LEU A 907 44.26 -34.53 17.31
CA LEU A 907 45.68 -34.84 17.18
C LEU A 907 46.04 -35.32 15.76
N ALA A 908 45.27 -36.26 15.20
CA ALA A 908 45.55 -36.87 13.89
C ALA A 908 45.40 -35.88 12.73
N LEU A 909 44.57 -34.85 12.89
CA LEU A 909 44.38 -33.79 11.91
C LEU A 909 45.21 -32.54 12.21
N HIS A 910 46.12 -32.60 13.19
CA HIS A 910 46.93 -31.47 13.65
C HIS A 910 46.10 -30.21 13.97
N ALA A 911 44.88 -30.37 14.50
CA ALA A 911 43.96 -29.25 14.76
C ALA A 911 44.30 -28.48 16.04
N CYS A 912 44.79 -29.18 17.07
CA CYS A 912 45.20 -28.67 18.39
C CYS A 912 45.73 -29.83 19.26
N ASP A 913 46.39 -29.51 20.39
CA ASP A 913 46.70 -30.49 21.42
C ASP A 913 45.54 -30.56 22.46
N PRO A 914 44.72 -31.62 22.43
CA PRO A 914 43.58 -31.75 23.34
C PRO A 914 43.97 -31.98 24.81
N LYS A 915 45.25 -32.25 25.12
CA LYS A 915 45.75 -32.42 26.48
C LYS A 915 46.46 -31.19 27.02
N SER A 916 46.62 -30.14 26.22
CA SER A 916 47.26 -28.90 26.65
C SER A 916 46.48 -28.23 27.79
N SER A 917 47.21 -27.71 28.78
CA SER A 917 46.66 -26.87 29.85
C SER A 917 46.45 -25.41 29.41
N ASP A 918 46.94 -25.03 28.24
CA ASP A 918 46.81 -23.69 27.67
C ASP A 918 45.33 -23.35 27.37
N PRO A 919 44.81 -22.22 27.91
CA PRO A 919 43.45 -21.75 27.62
C PRO A 919 43.13 -21.59 26.13
N GLU A 920 44.10 -21.19 25.30
CA GLU A 920 43.87 -20.96 23.86
C GLU A 920 43.77 -22.26 23.06
N GLU A 921 44.57 -23.28 23.42
CA GLU A 921 44.46 -24.64 22.87
C GLU A 921 43.10 -25.27 23.22
N LYS A 922 42.60 -25.07 24.45
CA LYS A 922 41.26 -25.54 24.84
C LYS A 922 40.16 -24.90 24.02
N LYS A 923 40.21 -23.58 23.79
CA LYS A 923 39.25 -22.87 22.93
C LYS A 923 39.28 -23.41 21.50
N THR A 924 40.48 -23.67 20.97
CA THR A 924 40.68 -24.22 19.63
C THR A 924 40.10 -25.63 19.51
N PHE A 925 40.27 -26.47 20.53
CA PHE A 925 39.63 -27.79 20.61
C PHE A 925 38.09 -27.72 20.63
N PHE A 926 37.52 -26.77 21.38
CA PHE A 926 36.05 -26.56 21.35
C PHE A 926 35.55 -26.09 19.98
N ARG A 927 36.30 -25.22 19.31
CA ARG A 927 35.97 -24.74 17.95
C ARG A 927 36.00 -25.90 16.94
N PHE A 928 37.04 -26.73 16.99
CA PHE A 928 37.17 -27.94 16.18
C PHE A 928 35.99 -28.90 16.41
N LYS A 929 35.68 -29.20 17.68
CA LYS A 929 34.55 -30.06 18.06
C LYS A 929 33.21 -29.51 17.56
N ASN A 930 32.97 -28.20 17.72
CA ASN A 930 31.74 -27.57 17.27
C ASN A 930 31.59 -27.58 15.76
N PHE A 931 32.68 -27.35 15.02
CA PHE A 931 32.66 -27.44 13.56
C PHE A 931 32.26 -28.85 13.10
N LEU A 932 32.85 -29.89 13.68
CA LEU A 932 32.54 -31.27 13.30
C LEU A 932 31.10 -31.69 13.67
N TYR A 933 30.61 -31.37 14.87
CA TYR A 933 29.27 -31.80 15.30
C TYR A 933 28.13 -30.88 14.84
N LYS A 934 28.32 -29.56 14.82
CA LYS A 934 27.25 -28.61 14.49
C LYS A 934 27.22 -28.26 13.01
N THR A 935 28.39 -28.10 12.38
CA THR A 935 28.51 -27.68 10.98
C THR A 935 28.54 -28.89 10.05
N ILE A 936 29.47 -29.82 10.26
CA ILE A 936 29.59 -31.02 9.41
C ILE A 936 28.60 -32.10 9.84
N ARG A 937 28.15 -32.13 11.10
CA ARG A 937 27.23 -33.14 11.65
C ARG A 937 27.75 -34.57 11.45
N ILE A 938 28.99 -34.82 11.87
CA ILE A 938 29.51 -36.20 11.95
C ILE A 938 28.90 -36.90 13.17
N SER A 939 28.62 -38.21 13.04
CA SER A 939 28.12 -39.06 14.12
C SER A 939 29.19 -39.39 15.14
#